data_AF-A0A179CYU4-F1
#
_entry.id   AF-A0A179CYU4-F1
#
_cell.length_a   1.000
_cell.length_b   1.000
_cell.length_c   1.000
_cell.angle_alpha   90.00
_cell.angle_beta   90.00
_cell.angle_gamma   90.00
#
_symmetry.space_group_name_H-M   'P 1'
#
loop_
_entity.id
_entity.type
_entity.pdbx_description
1 polymer ?
#
loop_
_entity_poly.entity_id
_entity_poly.type
_entity_poly.pdbx_seq_one_letter_code
_entity_poly.pdbx_strand_id
1 'polypeptide(L)'
;MSKVIQIPDIGGDEVTVTEVMVNVGDTISADQSVINVEGDKASMEVPAPEAGVVKAVLVKVGDKVTTGTPMLELESADAAPATQAAAPAVEAAPAPVQAAAIVEVNVPDIGGDEVNVTEIMVKVGDSVEADQSIINVEGDKASMEVPAPFAGTVTEILINVGDKVSTGSLIMKFSTGAAAPVAEAAPAQAVAPVAASVQDVNVPDIGGDEVNVTEIMVKVGDTVEVDQSIINVEGDKASMEVPAPVAGVVKEILINVGDKVKTGSLIMRFEVAGAAPAAAPAPVAQAAAPAAASSVSAAQPASGNVAGLSQETVAASANYAHATPVIRRLAREFGVNLDKVQGTGRKGRIVKEDLQAYVKTAVQVFEDVKAGKAPAAAGTGVANGAGLGLLPWPKVDFSKFGEIEEVELSRINKISGANLHRNWVMIPHVTHFDRTDITELEAFRKEQNKVAEKQKLDVKITPVVFIMKAAAKALEAFPRFNSSISEDGQKLTLKKYINIGVAVDTPNGLVVPVFKNVNKKGIIELSRELMEVSKKAREGKLTAADMQGGCFTISSLGGLGTTHFTPIVNAPEVAILGVSRSDMSPVWNGKEFEPRLMLPLSLSFDHRVIDGADGARFLTYLGQVLADIRRLVM
;
A
#
# COMPACT_ATOMS: atom_id res chain seq x y z
N MET A 1 -6.54 12.72 -53.21
CA MET A 1 -7.50 11.82 -53.92
C MET A 1 -8.25 11.07 -52.85
N SER A 2 -9.58 10.97 -52.93
CA SER A 2 -10.34 10.13 -52.01
C SER A 2 -10.31 8.66 -52.45
N LYS A 3 -9.95 7.77 -51.52
CA LYS A 3 -9.86 6.32 -51.69
C LYS A 3 -10.79 5.65 -50.69
N VAL A 4 -11.68 4.79 -51.17
CA VAL A 4 -12.55 3.97 -50.31
C VAL A 4 -11.70 2.85 -49.70
N ILE A 5 -11.67 2.78 -48.38
CA ILE A 5 -11.02 1.73 -47.61
C ILE A 5 -12.06 0.67 -47.24
N GLN A 6 -11.74 -0.59 -47.49
CA GLN A 6 -12.59 -1.74 -47.17
C GLN A 6 -12.11 -2.42 -45.88
N ILE A 7 -13.02 -3.11 -45.20
CA ILE A 7 -12.69 -3.91 -44.01
C ILE A 7 -11.72 -5.05 -44.42
N PRO A 8 -10.55 -5.18 -43.77
CA PRO A 8 -9.58 -6.24 -44.02
C PRO A 8 -10.12 -7.63 -43.60
N ASP A 9 -9.32 -8.68 -43.78
CA ASP A 9 -9.76 -10.03 -43.42
C ASP A 9 -9.93 -10.21 -41.90
N ILE A 10 -11.19 -10.31 -41.49
CA ILE A 10 -11.65 -10.47 -40.11
C ILE A 10 -11.79 -11.94 -39.67
N GLY A 11 -11.48 -12.91 -40.55
CA GLY A 11 -11.43 -14.34 -40.19
C GLY A 11 -12.78 -15.00 -39.86
N GLY A 12 -13.90 -14.34 -40.12
CA GLY A 12 -15.27 -14.85 -39.94
C GLY A 12 -16.22 -14.32 -41.01
N ASP A 13 -17.31 -15.05 -41.26
CA ASP A 13 -18.20 -14.78 -42.40
C ASP A 13 -19.07 -13.52 -42.23
N GLU A 14 -19.42 -13.14 -41.00
CA GLU A 14 -20.23 -11.95 -40.67
C GLU A 14 -19.96 -11.51 -39.20
N VAL A 15 -19.71 -10.22 -38.96
CA VAL A 15 -19.51 -9.63 -37.61
C VAL A 15 -20.32 -8.34 -37.46
N THR A 16 -20.60 -7.91 -36.22
CA THR A 16 -21.38 -6.68 -35.96
C THR A 16 -20.47 -5.56 -35.44
N VAL A 17 -20.62 -4.34 -35.95
CA VAL A 17 -19.86 -3.17 -35.45
C VAL A 17 -20.44 -2.70 -34.13
N THR A 18 -19.64 -2.74 -33.07
CA THR A 18 -20.04 -2.29 -31.72
C THR A 18 -19.67 -0.83 -31.47
N GLU A 19 -18.60 -0.34 -32.09
CA GLU A 19 -18.10 1.02 -31.88
C GLU A 19 -17.35 1.54 -33.12
N VAL A 20 -17.44 2.84 -33.39
CA VAL A 20 -16.67 3.52 -34.43
C VAL A 20 -15.82 4.59 -33.75
N MET A 21 -14.50 4.47 -33.84
CA MET A 21 -13.53 5.26 -33.05
C MET A 21 -12.98 6.48 -33.80
N VAL A 22 -13.51 6.79 -35.00
CA VAL A 22 -13.04 7.90 -35.85
C VAL A 22 -14.21 8.72 -36.38
N ASN A 23 -14.04 10.04 -36.46
CA ASN A 23 -15.02 10.98 -36.97
C ASN A 23 -14.63 11.52 -38.35
N VAL A 24 -15.62 12.09 -39.06
CA VAL A 24 -15.37 12.80 -40.31
C VAL A 24 -14.57 14.08 -40.03
N GLY A 25 -13.36 14.15 -40.58
CA GLY A 25 -12.38 15.21 -40.36
C GLY A 25 -11.11 14.73 -39.66
N ASP A 26 -11.13 13.57 -39.00
CA ASP A 26 -9.99 13.08 -38.22
C ASP A 26 -8.83 12.63 -39.12
N THR A 27 -7.60 12.88 -38.67
CA THR A 27 -6.39 12.39 -39.33
C THR A 27 -5.94 11.11 -38.65
N ILE A 28 -5.95 9.99 -39.39
CA ILE A 28 -5.58 8.67 -38.87
C ILE A 28 -4.22 8.23 -39.42
N SER A 29 -3.44 7.54 -38.60
CA SER A 29 -2.21 6.86 -39.03
C SER A 29 -2.50 5.44 -39.51
N ALA A 30 -1.61 4.87 -40.31
CA ALA A 30 -1.64 3.43 -40.59
C ALA A 30 -1.51 2.64 -39.27
N ASP A 31 -2.14 1.47 -39.24
CA ASP A 31 -2.28 0.56 -38.10
C ASP A 31 -3.06 1.11 -36.88
N GLN A 32 -3.69 2.30 -36.97
CA GLN A 32 -4.56 2.85 -35.92
C GLN A 32 -5.94 2.19 -35.94
N SER A 33 -6.45 1.73 -34.79
CA SER A 33 -7.80 1.15 -34.64
C SER A 33 -8.89 2.12 -35.09
N VAL A 34 -9.83 1.63 -35.92
CA VAL A 34 -10.89 2.44 -36.56
C VAL A 34 -12.28 2.07 -36.07
N ILE A 35 -12.58 0.78 -36.02
CA ILE A 35 -13.85 0.22 -35.56
C ILE A 35 -13.59 -0.97 -34.66
N ASN A 36 -14.47 -1.18 -33.68
CA ASN A 36 -14.55 -2.40 -32.91
C ASN A 36 -15.68 -3.27 -33.49
N VAL A 37 -15.38 -4.55 -33.71
CA VAL A 37 -16.35 -5.53 -34.20
C VAL A 37 -16.44 -6.71 -33.27
N GLU A 38 -17.65 -7.23 -33.08
CA GLU A 38 -17.92 -8.41 -32.26
C GLU A 38 -18.45 -9.56 -33.13
N GLY A 39 -17.84 -10.73 -32.97
CA GLY A 39 -18.33 -12.01 -33.47
C GLY A 39 -18.46 -13.02 -32.34
N ASP A 40 -19.16 -14.12 -32.58
CA ASP A 40 -19.62 -15.16 -31.62
C ASP A 40 -18.62 -15.70 -30.58
N LYS A 41 -17.33 -15.35 -30.64
CA LYS A 41 -16.27 -15.84 -29.76
C LYS A 41 -15.28 -14.78 -29.26
N ALA A 42 -15.27 -13.57 -29.84
CA ALA A 42 -14.35 -12.50 -29.47
C ALA A 42 -14.78 -11.16 -30.09
N SER A 43 -14.50 -10.07 -29.37
CA SER A 43 -14.37 -8.73 -29.95
C SER A 43 -12.97 -8.56 -30.55
N MET A 44 -12.89 -7.84 -31.67
CA MET A 44 -11.65 -7.56 -32.40
C MET A 44 -11.63 -6.11 -32.87
N GLU A 45 -10.49 -5.45 -32.72
CA GLU A 45 -10.27 -4.10 -33.27
C GLU A 45 -9.82 -4.21 -34.73
N VAL A 46 -10.35 -3.33 -35.60
CA VAL A 46 -9.99 -3.29 -37.02
C VAL A 46 -9.10 -2.07 -37.29
N PRO A 47 -7.80 -2.27 -37.60
CA PRO A 47 -6.87 -1.18 -37.85
C PRO A 47 -6.98 -0.57 -39.26
N ALA A 48 -6.58 0.69 -39.39
CA ALA A 48 -6.50 1.42 -40.65
C ALA A 48 -5.33 0.91 -41.51
N PRO A 49 -5.55 0.43 -42.75
CA PRO A 49 -4.46 -0.06 -43.60
C PRO A 49 -3.57 1.05 -44.17
N GLU A 50 -4.03 2.31 -44.19
CA GLU A 50 -3.31 3.47 -44.75
C GLU A 50 -3.61 4.74 -43.93
N ALA A 51 -2.65 5.65 -43.86
CA ALA A 51 -2.81 6.95 -43.21
C ALA A 51 -3.53 7.96 -44.12
N GLY A 52 -4.39 8.80 -43.55
CA GLY A 52 -5.13 9.83 -44.30
C GLY A 52 -6.14 10.60 -43.47
N VAL A 53 -6.86 11.53 -44.10
CA VAL A 53 -7.95 12.28 -43.45
C VAL A 53 -9.29 11.62 -43.77
N VAL A 54 -10.09 11.32 -42.74
CA VAL A 54 -11.40 10.70 -42.88
C VAL A 54 -12.40 11.68 -43.49
N LYS A 55 -12.85 11.40 -44.71
CA LYS A 55 -13.79 12.25 -45.46
C LYS A 55 -15.25 11.82 -45.29
N ALA A 56 -15.47 10.51 -45.11
CA ALA A 56 -16.78 9.94 -44.81
C ALA A 56 -16.60 8.62 -44.05
N VAL A 57 -17.44 8.40 -43.03
CA VAL A 57 -17.61 7.11 -42.37
C VAL A 57 -18.82 6.44 -43.02
N LEU A 58 -18.66 5.22 -43.54
CA LEU A 58 -19.69 4.51 -44.31
C LEU A 58 -20.43 3.43 -43.51
N VAL A 59 -19.94 3.11 -42.31
CA VAL A 59 -20.46 2.06 -41.43
C VAL A 59 -20.92 2.68 -40.11
N LYS A 60 -22.01 2.17 -39.54
CA LYS A 60 -22.57 2.63 -38.26
C LYS A 60 -22.50 1.55 -37.19
N VAL A 61 -22.56 1.98 -35.94
CA VAL A 61 -22.76 1.08 -34.79
C VAL A 61 -24.06 0.29 -34.99
N GLY A 62 -23.98 -1.03 -34.87
CA GLY A 62 -25.06 -1.98 -35.11
C GLY A 62 -25.12 -2.56 -36.54
N ASP A 63 -24.33 -2.06 -37.50
CA ASP A 63 -24.28 -2.63 -38.84
C ASP A 63 -23.54 -3.98 -38.83
N LYS A 64 -24.07 -4.95 -39.60
CA LYS A 64 -23.40 -6.22 -39.89
C LYS A 64 -22.50 -6.07 -41.11
N VAL A 65 -21.25 -6.51 -40.97
CA VAL A 65 -20.20 -6.30 -41.98
C VAL A 65 -19.39 -7.56 -42.24
N THR A 66 -18.83 -7.65 -43.44
CA THR A 66 -18.03 -8.78 -43.93
C THR A 66 -16.74 -8.29 -44.59
N THR A 67 -15.72 -9.15 -44.69
CA THR A 67 -14.44 -8.84 -45.37
C THR A 67 -14.69 -8.23 -46.76
N GLY A 68 -14.14 -7.03 -47.01
CA GLY A 68 -14.34 -6.29 -48.26
C GLY A 68 -15.48 -5.26 -48.25
N THR A 69 -16.25 -5.14 -47.17
CA THR A 69 -17.28 -4.09 -47.01
C THR A 69 -16.63 -2.70 -46.94
N PRO A 70 -17.15 -1.65 -47.62
CA PRO A 70 -16.62 -0.28 -47.50
C PRO A 70 -16.74 0.27 -46.07
N MET A 71 -15.63 0.71 -45.48
CA MET A 71 -15.54 1.20 -44.11
C MET A 71 -15.47 2.74 -44.04
N LEU A 72 -14.53 3.33 -44.78
CA LEU A 72 -14.22 4.76 -44.78
C LEU A 72 -13.91 5.27 -46.20
N GLU A 73 -14.03 6.58 -46.41
CA GLU A 73 -13.29 7.28 -47.47
C GLU A 73 -12.13 8.08 -46.85
N LEU A 74 -10.90 7.82 -47.28
CA LEU A 74 -9.70 8.57 -46.86
C LEU A 74 -9.19 9.46 -48.00
N GLU A 75 -8.82 10.69 -47.68
CA GLU A 75 -8.08 11.59 -48.58
C GLU A 75 -6.57 11.49 -48.24
N SER A 76 -5.76 11.07 -49.21
CA SER A 76 -4.30 10.98 -49.05
C SER A 76 -3.61 12.35 -49.13
N ALA A 77 -2.84 12.69 -48.10
CA ALA A 77 -2.07 13.92 -48.00
C ALA A 77 -0.67 13.77 -48.65
N ASP A 78 -0.62 13.75 -49.99
CA ASP A 78 0.65 13.80 -50.71
C ASP A 78 0.58 14.71 -51.95
N ALA A 79 0.79 16.01 -51.72
CA ALA A 79 1.18 17.02 -52.70
C ALA A 79 1.56 18.34 -52.01
N ALA A 80 2.86 18.59 -51.79
CA ALA A 80 3.34 19.95 -51.54
C ALA A 80 3.38 20.75 -52.85
N PRO A 81 3.06 22.05 -52.81
CA PRO A 81 4.06 23.01 -53.27
C PRO A 81 4.22 24.22 -52.33
N ALA A 82 5.21 25.07 -52.64
CA ALA A 82 5.85 25.98 -51.69
C ALA A 82 5.41 27.46 -51.82
N THR A 83 6.16 28.29 -51.07
CA THR A 83 6.52 29.72 -51.30
C THR A 83 5.68 30.88 -50.73
N GLN A 84 6.31 31.54 -49.74
CA GLN A 84 6.54 33.00 -49.59
C GLN A 84 5.48 33.97 -49.03
N ALA A 85 5.82 34.50 -47.83
CA ALA A 85 6.13 35.91 -47.54
C ALA A 85 5.12 36.84 -46.83
N ALA A 86 5.62 37.42 -45.71
CA ALA A 86 5.38 38.76 -45.13
C ALA A 86 4.03 39.13 -44.45
N ALA A 87 4.17 39.80 -43.29
CA ALA A 87 3.15 40.50 -42.49
C ALA A 87 2.91 41.95 -43.02
N PRO A 88 2.10 42.88 -42.40
CA PRO A 88 1.44 42.87 -41.07
C PRO A 88 0.04 43.56 -40.89
N ALA A 89 -0.56 43.43 -39.68
CA ALA A 89 -1.64 44.25 -39.03
C ALA A 89 -3.04 44.32 -39.72
N VAL A 90 -4.20 44.73 -39.12
CA VAL A 90 -4.59 45.42 -37.86
C VAL A 90 -6.03 44.98 -37.39
N GLU A 91 -6.36 45.19 -36.10
CA GLU A 91 -7.68 45.48 -35.44
C GLU A 91 -9.05 44.76 -35.71
N ALA A 92 -9.59 44.19 -34.62
CA ALA A 92 -10.92 44.38 -33.98
C ALA A 92 -12.29 44.24 -34.72
N ALA A 93 -13.12 43.28 -34.26
CA ALA A 93 -14.44 43.49 -33.59
C ALA A 93 -15.20 42.13 -33.31
N PRO A 94 -16.15 42.02 -32.34
CA PRO A 94 -16.60 40.72 -31.81
C PRO A 94 -18.10 40.35 -32.00
N ALA A 95 -18.46 39.15 -31.48
CA ALA A 95 -19.80 38.59 -31.22
C ALA A 95 -20.49 37.87 -32.43
N PRO A 96 -21.38 36.86 -32.23
CA PRO A 96 -22.34 36.71 -31.13
C PRO A 96 -22.03 35.65 -30.06
N VAL A 97 -22.68 35.80 -28.91
CA VAL A 97 -22.70 34.87 -27.76
C VAL A 97 -23.96 34.01 -27.83
N GLN A 98 -23.87 32.71 -27.54
CA GLN A 98 -25.04 31.86 -27.27
C GLN A 98 -25.21 31.59 -25.77
N ALA A 99 -26.45 31.34 -25.35
CA ALA A 99 -26.86 31.35 -23.95
C ALA A 99 -26.36 30.13 -23.15
N ALA A 100 -26.21 30.32 -21.84
CA ALA A 100 -25.89 29.25 -20.89
C ALA A 100 -26.98 28.17 -20.92
N ALA A 101 -26.56 26.90 -20.98
CA ALA A 101 -27.44 25.75 -20.93
C ALA A 101 -27.28 25.03 -19.58
N ILE A 102 -28.40 24.64 -18.99
CA ILE A 102 -28.43 23.68 -17.89
C ILE A 102 -28.45 22.30 -18.54
N VAL A 103 -27.47 21.46 -18.21
CA VAL A 103 -27.31 20.11 -18.76
C VAL A 103 -27.42 19.10 -17.62
N GLU A 104 -28.25 18.09 -17.84
CA GLU A 104 -28.53 17.00 -16.91
C GLU A 104 -27.49 15.87 -17.09
N VAL A 105 -26.96 15.34 -16.00
CA VAL A 105 -25.95 14.27 -16.00
C VAL A 105 -26.53 12.99 -15.42
N ASN A 106 -26.52 11.93 -16.22
CA ASN A 106 -27.07 10.61 -15.90
C ASN A 106 -25.96 9.59 -15.62
N VAL A 107 -26.28 8.53 -14.86
CA VAL A 107 -25.36 7.39 -14.62
C VAL A 107 -25.00 6.71 -15.95
N PRO A 108 -23.70 6.59 -16.32
CA PRO A 108 -23.23 5.81 -17.46
C PRO A 108 -23.58 4.31 -17.34
N ASP A 109 -23.25 3.49 -18.35
CA ASP A 109 -23.48 2.06 -18.27
C ASP A 109 -22.57 1.40 -17.21
N ILE A 110 -23.18 0.94 -16.12
CA ILE A 110 -22.52 0.30 -14.97
C ILE A 110 -22.59 -1.24 -15.03
N GLY A 111 -23.12 -1.84 -16.10
CA GLY A 111 -23.06 -3.29 -16.33
C GLY A 111 -23.82 -4.16 -15.33
N GLY A 112 -24.75 -3.58 -14.55
CA GLY A 112 -25.56 -4.26 -13.55
C GLY A 112 -26.77 -3.41 -13.11
N ASP A 113 -27.82 -4.06 -12.61
CA ASP A 113 -29.15 -3.45 -12.50
C ASP A 113 -29.29 -2.37 -11.40
N GLU A 114 -28.54 -2.45 -10.29
CA GLU A 114 -28.51 -1.45 -9.21
C GLU A 114 -27.15 -1.42 -8.48
N VAL A 115 -26.61 -0.23 -8.18
CA VAL A 115 -25.41 -0.02 -7.33
C VAL A 115 -25.67 1.04 -6.25
N ASN A 116 -24.88 1.01 -5.16
CA ASN A 116 -25.03 1.97 -4.06
C ASN A 116 -23.99 3.10 -4.17
N VAL A 117 -24.42 4.33 -3.90
CA VAL A 117 -23.52 5.51 -3.81
C VAL A 117 -22.78 5.49 -2.48
N THR A 118 -21.44 5.38 -2.50
CA THR A 118 -20.62 5.35 -1.27
C THR A 118 -20.06 6.71 -0.90
N GLU A 119 -19.75 7.56 -1.88
CA GLU A 119 -19.18 8.90 -1.65
C GLU A 119 -19.48 9.84 -2.82
N ILE A 120 -19.82 11.10 -2.51
CA ILE A 120 -20.03 12.18 -3.50
C ILE A 120 -18.86 13.16 -3.37
N MET A 121 -18.06 13.29 -4.43
CA MET A 121 -16.77 14.00 -4.40
C MET A 121 -16.85 15.49 -4.78
N VAL A 122 -18.03 16.00 -5.16
CA VAL A 122 -18.26 17.40 -5.56
C VAL A 122 -19.39 18.03 -4.76
N LYS A 123 -19.32 19.36 -4.53
CA LYS A 123 -20.36 20.13 -3.83
C LYS A 123 -21.12 21.04 -4.78
N VAL A 124 -22.34 21.42 -4.40
CA VAL A 124 -23.12 22.44 -5.13
C VAL A 124 -22.33 23.75 -5.16
N GLY A 125 -22.02 24.24 -6.36
CA GLY A 125 -21.18 25.41 -6.61
C GLY A 125 -19.75 25.09 -7.08
N ASP A 126 -19.28 23.84 -7.01
CA ASP A 126 -17.95 23.48 -7.51
C ASP A 126 -17.90 23.48 -9.05
N SER A 127 -16.75 23.91 -9.59
CA SER A 127 -16.41 23.79 -11.00
C SER A 127 -15.68 22.47 -11.23
N VAL A 128 -16.23 21.63 -12.10
CA VAL A 128 -15.71 20.30 -12.41
C VAL A 128 -15.19 20.32 -13.85
N GLU A 129 -14.02 19.72 -14.08
CA GLU A 129 -13.45 19.54 -15.43
C GLU A 129 -14.02 18.26 -16.09
N ALA A 130 -13.93 18.15 -17.42
CA ALA A 130 -14.31 16.91 -18.10
C ALA A 130 -13.40 15.75 -17.63
N ASP A 131 -13.96 14.54 -17.55
CA ASP A 131 -13.33 13.32 -17.04
C ASP A 131 -12.96 13.32 -15.54
N GLN A 132 -13.27 14.38 -14.78
CA GLN A 132 -13.05 14.42 -13.32
C GLN A 132 -14.08 13.57 -12.57
N SER A 133 -13.64 12.71 -11.64
CA SER A 133 -14.52 11.86 -10.83
C SER A 133 -15.52 12.65 -9.99
N ILE A 134 -16.82 12.37 -10.17
CA ILE A 134 -17.93 13.04 -9.47
C ILE A 134 -18.38 12.24 -8.25
N ILE A 135 -18.51 10.92 -8.39
CA ILE A 135 -19.08 9.99 -7.40
C ILE A 135 -18.31 8.66 -7.42
N ASN A 136 -18.23 8.02 -6.26
CA ASN A 136 -17.83 6.62 -6.12
C ASN A 136 -19.07 5.74 -5.87
N VAL A 137 -19.20 4.64 -6.62
CA VAL A 137 -20.27 3.64 -6.48
C VAL A 137 -19.71 2.25 -6.20
N GLU A 138 -20.38 1.47 -5.35
CA GLU A 138 -19.97 0.11 -5.00
C GLU A 138 -20.98 -0.92 -5.51
N GLY A 139 -20.48 -1.87 -6.31
CA GLY A 139 -21.18 -3.08 -6.71
C GLY A 139 -20.55 -4.33 -6.10
N ASP A 140 -21.26 -5.45 -6.14
CA ASP A 140 -20.99 -6.74 -5.45
C ASP A 140 -19.61 -7.40 -5.76
N LYS A 141 -18.77 -6.79 -6.59
CA LYS A 141 -17.43 -7.28 -6.97
C LYS A 141 -16.34 -6.20 -7.11
N ALA A 142 -16.69 -4.91 -7.16
CA ALA A 142 -15.75 -3.80 -7.30
C ALA A 142 -16.42 -2.45 -6.98
N SER A 143 -15.62 -1.50 -6.51
CA SER A 143 -15.96 -0.07 -6.51
C SER A 143 -15.55 0.57 -7.85
N MET A 144 -16.33 1.52 -8.34
CA MET A 144 -16.09 2.24 -9.60
C MET A 144 -16.35 3.74 -9.41
N GLU A 145 -15.48 4.55 -9.99
CA GLU A 145 -15.65 6.01 -10.05
C GLU A 145 -16.42 6.41 -11.30
N VAL A 146 -17.35 7.36 -11.17
CA VAL A 146 -18.15 7.91 -12.27
C VAL A 146 -17.55 9.28 -12.69
N PRO A 147 -16.94 9.39 -13.88
CA PRO A 147 -16.33 10.64 -14.36
C PRO A 147 -17.35 11.63 -14.91
N ALA A 148 -16.98 12.91 -14.93
CA ALA A 148 -17.78 14.00 -15.47
C ALA A 148 -17.81 14.00 -17.01
N PRO A 149 -18.99 13.90 -17.66
CA PRO A 149 -19.07 13.86 -19.12
C PRO A 149 -18.79 15.20 -19.81
N PHE A 150 -18.72 16.32 -19.07
CA PHE A 150 -18.34 17.64 -19.58
C PHE A 150 -17.95 18.58 -18.43
N ALA A 151 -17.16 19.62 -18.75
CA ALA A 151 -16.76 20.63 -17.79
C ALA A 151 -17.89 21.64 -17.50
N GLY A 152 -18.14 21.96 -16.23
CA GLY A 152 -19.20 22.89 -15.82
C GLY A 152 -19.31 23.08 -14.30
N THR A 153 -20.20 23.98 -13.88
CA THR A 153 -20.45 24.21 -12.44
C THR A 153 -21.66 23.42 -11.97
N VAL A 154 -21.52 22.68 -10.86
CA VAL A 154 -22.62 21.91 -10.23
C VAL A 154 -23.67 22.87 -9.68
N THR A 155 -24.90 22.83 -10.19
CA THR A 155 -26.00 23.70 -9.72
C THR A 155 -26.95 23.02 -8.74
N GLU A 156 -27.14 21.70 -8.87
CA GLU A 156 -28.04 20.91 -8.04
C GLU A 156 -27.56 19.44 -8.00
N ILE A 157 -27.48 18.85 -6.81
CA ILE A 157 -27.18 17.41 -6.61
C ILE A 157 -28.48 16.76 -6.14
N LEU A 158 -28.94 15.71 -6.84
CA LEU A 158 -30.25 15.10 -6.61
C LEU A 158 -30.19 13.73 -5.89
N ILE A 159 -28.99 13.30 -5.47
CA ILE A 159 -28.74 12.03 -4.79
C ILE A 159 -27.99 12.25 -3.47
N ASN A 160 -28.12 11.31 -2.52
CA ASN A 160 -27.41 11.31 -1.24
C ASN A 160 -26.49 10.09 -1.13
N VAL A 161 -25.54 10.15 -0.19
CA VAL A 161 -24.70 9.01 0.16
C VAL A 161 -25.58 7.90 0.76
N GLY A 162 -25.48 6.69 0.21
CA GLY A 162 -26.31 5.54 0.54
C GLY A 162 -27.52 5.31 -0.38
N ASP A 163 -27.82 6.21 -1.32
CA ASP A 163 -28.89 6.01 -2.30
C ASP A 163 -28.50 4.94 -3.35
N LYS A 164 -29.51 4.21 -3.83
CA LYS A 164 -29.39 3.24 -4.93
C LYS A 164 -29.60 3.95 -6.27
N VAL A 165 -28.70 3.72 -7.21
CA VAL A 165 -28.78 4.28 -8.57
C VAL A 165 -28.66 3.17 -9.63
N SER A 166 -29.37 3.35 -10.74
CA SER A 166 -29.36 2.45 -11.90
C SER A 166 -28.86 3.19 -13.14
N THR A 167 -28.54 2.44 -14.20
CA THR A 167 -28.16 3.01 -15.50
C THR A 167 -29.18 4.06 -15.98
N GLY A 168 -28.69 5.24 -16.38
CA GLY A 168 -29.53 6.34 -16.83
C GLY A 168 -30.23 7.16 -15.73
N SER A 169 -30.08 6.87 -14.43
CA SER A 169 -30.63 7.72 -13.36
C SER A 169 -30.03 9.12 -13.39
N LEU A 170 -30.84 10.17 -13.17
CA LEU A 170 -30.37 11.56 -13.09
C LEU A 170 -29.64 11.79 -11.77
N ILE A 171 -28.38 12.25 -11.85
CA ILE A 171 -27.50 12.42 -10.68
C ILE A 171 -27.42 13.89 -10.26
N MET A 172 -27.05 14.77 -11.20
CA MET A 172 -26.73 16.18 -10.96
C MET A 172 -27.12 17.03 -12.16
N LYS A 173 -27.31 18.32 -11.91
CA LYS A 173 -27.44 19.36 -12.94
C LYS A 173 -26.21 20.23 -12.95
N PHE A 174 -25.70 20.49 -14.15
CA PHE A 174 -24.55 21.35 -14.39
C PHE A 174 -24.96 22.56 -15.23
N SER A 175 -24.32 23.71 -14.97
CA SER A 175 -24.40 24.89 -15.82
C SER A 175 -23.12 25.02 -16.64
N THR A 176 -23.24 24.98 -17.96
CA THR A 176 -22.12 25.22 -18.89
C THR A 176 -22.09 26.69 -19.27
N GLY A 177 -21.26 27.47 -18.56
CA GLY A 177 -21.09 28.90 -18.80
C GLY A 177 -19.83 29.44 -18.12
N ALA A 178 -18.89 29.98 -18.90
CA ALA A 178 -17.61 30.46 -18.40
C ALA A 178 -17.76 31.72 -17.52
N ALA A 179 -17.14 31.71 -16.33
CA ALA A 179 -17.12 32.85 -15.41
C ALA A 179 -15.70 33.45 -15.30
N ALA A 180 -15.62 34.77 -15.43
CA ALA A 180 -14.45 35.62 -15.21
C ALA A 180 -14.93 36.92 -14.49
N PRO A 181 -14.07 37.78 -13.91
CA PRO A 181 -13.99 37.78 -12.45
C PRO A 181 -14.25 39.14 -11.73
N VAL A 182 -14.51 39.04 -10.41
CA VAL A 182 -14.45 40.06 -9.32
C VAL A 182 -15.39 41.30 -9.35
N ALA A 183 -16.11 41.53 -8.22
CA ALA A 183 -16.17 42.78 -7.42
C ALA A 183 -17.57 43.32 -6.97
N GLU A 184 -17.72 43.41 -5.63
CA GLU A 184 -18.25 44.55 -4.82
C GLU A 184 -19.76 44.93 -4.73
N ALA A 185 -20.29 44.80 -3.49
CA ALA A 185 -21.30 45.59 -2.74
C ALA A 185 -22.79 45.79 -3.20
N ALA A 186 -23.71 45.22 -2.38
CA ALA A 186 -24.89 45.80 -1.67
C ALA A 186 -25.65 47.06 -2.19
N PRO A 187 -27.00 47.24 -1.96
CA PRO A 187 -27.70 46.84 -0.71
C PRO A 187 -29.21 46.42 -0.74
N ALA A 188 -29.59 45.66 0.31
CA ALA A 188 -30.84 45.70 1.13
C ALA A 188 -32.28 45.67 0.55
N GLN A 189 -33.04 44.64 0.94
CA GLN A 189 -34.28 44.67 1.78
C GLN A 189 -34.89 43.24 1.84
N ALA A 190 -35.68 42.74 2.79
CA ALA A 190 -35.94 42.97 4.22
C ALA A 190 -37.12 42.04 4.59
N VAL A 191 -36.97 41.10 5.52
CA VAL A 191 -38.12 40.35 6.11
C VAL A 191 -37.89 40.13 7.62
N ALA A 192 -38.98 40.16 8.39
CA ALA A 192 -39.00 40.25 9.85
C ALA A 192 -38.89 38.88 10.57
N PRO A 193 -38.60 38.83 11.89
CA PRO A 193 -38.01 37.65 12.51
C PRO A 193 -39.02 36.56 12.89
N VAL A 194 -38.57 35.30 12.82
CA VAL A 194 -39.21 34.14 13.46
C VAL A 194 -38.50 33.86 14.78
N ALA A 195 -39.26 33.50 15.81
CA ALA A 195 -38.77 33.49 17.19
C ALA A 195 -37.64 32.48 17.44
N ALA A 196 -36.53 32.99 17.97
CA ALA A 196 -35.41 32.18 18.40
C ALA A 196 -35.68 31.50 19.75
N SER A 197 -35.40 30.20 19.85
CA SER A 197 -35.46 29.45 21.11
C SER A 197 -34.06 29.24 21.65
N VAL A 198 -33.86 29.56 22.93
CA VAL A 198 -32.59 29.31 23.61
C VAL A 198 -32.61 27.89 24.17
N GLN A 199 -31.66 27.05 23.75
CA GLN A 199 -31.49 25.68 24.23
C GLN A 199 -30.20 25.57 25.05
N ASP A 200 -30.34 24.98 26.23
CA ASP A 200 -29.27 24.69 27.17
C ASP A 200 -28.46 23.47 26.67
N VAL A 201 -27.12 23.59 26.61
CA VAL A 201 -26.20 22.52 26.15
C VAL A 201 -25.37 21.98 27.32
N ASN A 202 -25.52 20.68 27.59
CA ASN A 202 -24.92 19.99 28.73
C ASN A 202 -23.74 19.09 28.34
N VAL A 203 -22.82 18.84 29.28
CA VAL A 203 -21.71 17.87 29.12
C VAL A 203 -22.27 16.45 28.87
N PRO A 204 -21.90 15.77 27.76
CA PRO A 204 -22.21 14.35 27.51
C PRO A 204 -21.63 13.41 28.59
N ASP A 205 -21.87 12.10 28.49
CA ASP A 205 -21.32 11.16 29.47
C ASP A 205 -19.81 10.97 29.31
N ILE A 206 -19.05 11.66 30.18
CA ILE A 206 -17.59 11.64 30.23
C ILE A 206 -17.01 10.45 31.00
N GLY A 207 -17.83 9.55 31.52
CA GLY A 207 -17.40 8.45 32.39
C GLY A 207 -17.05 8.95 33.78
N GLY A 208 -17.96 8.74 34.73
CA GLY A 208 -18.07 9.55 35.95
C GLY A 208 -16.80 9.78 36.78
N ASP A 209 -16.26 11.00 36.69
CA ASP A 209 -15.52 11.75 37.72
C ASP A 209 -15.55 13.27 37.35
N GLU A 210 -15.00 14.15 38.21
CA GLU A 210 -14.86 15.60 37.90
C GLU A 210 -13.67 15.87 36.95
N VAL A 211 -13.91 16.52 35.82
CA VAL A 211 -12.85 16.95 34.88
C VAL A 211 -12.70 18.47 34.83
N ASN A 212 -11.51 18.96 34.50
CA ASN A 212 -11.23 20.40 34.39
C ASN A 212 -11.28 20.84 32.93
N VAL A 213 -11.86 22.03 32.66
CA VAL A 213 -11.87 22.63 31.32
C VAL A 213 -10.50 23.27 31.04
N THR A 214 -9.79 22.81 30.02
CA THR A 214 -8.46 23.34 29.66
C THR A 214 -8.53 24.43 28.60
N GLU A 215 -9.48 24.35 27.66
CA GLU A 215 -9.66 25.33 26.59
C GLU A 215 -11.11 25.37 26.11
N ILE A 216 -11.58 26.57 25.74
CA ILE A 216 -12.91 26.83 25.17
C ILE A 216 -12.70 27.27 23.72
N MET A 217 -13.16 26.47 22.77
CA MET A 217 -12.83 26.65 21.33
C MET A 217 -13.82 27.56 20.57
N VAL A 218 -14.94 27.94 21.19
CA VAL A 218 -15.98 28.79 20.59
C VAL A 218 -16.18 30.07 21.40
N LYS A 219 -16.60 31.16 20.75
CA LYS A 219 -16.88 32.46 21.37
C LYS A 219 -18.38 32.77 21.30
N VAL A 220 -18.81 33.68 22.18
CA VAL A 220 -20.17 34.24 22.13
C VAL A 220 -20.38 34.95 20.79
N GLY A 221 -21.35 34.47 20.01
CA GLY A 221 -21.66 34.91 18.65
C GLY A 221 -21.23 33.94 17.54
N ASP A 222 -20.41 32.92 17.84
CA ASP A 222 -19.98 31.94 16.83
C ASP A 222 -21.13 30.97 16.49
N THR A 223 -21.19 30.56 15.22
CA THR A 223 -22.11 29.50 14.73
C THR A 223 -21.40 28.17 14.81
N VAL A 224 -22.05 27.16 15.39
CA VAL A 224 -21.50 25.83 15.66
C VAL A 224 -22.39 24.79 15.00
N GLU A 225 -21.79 23.82 14.31
CA GLU A 225 -22.47 22.70 13.65
C GLU A 225 -22.62 21.49 14.60
N VAL A 226 -23.46 20.51 14.24
CA VAL A 226 -23.58 19.25 15.01
C VAL A 226 -22.23 18.51 14.98
N ASP A 227 -21.87 17.90 16.10
CA ASP A 227 -20.62 17.16 16.33
C ASP A 227 -19.31 18.00 16.31
N GLN A 228 -19.39 19.32 16.15
CA GLN A 228 -18.22 20.21 16.22
C GLN A 228 -17.70 20.36 17.66
N SER A 229 -16.38 20.22 17.88
CA SER A 229 -15.75 20.35 19.21
C SER A 229 -15.95 21.75 19.82
N ILE A 230 -16.59 21.81 20.99
CA ILE A 230 -16.90 23.06 21.72
C ILE A 230 -15.83 23.39 22.78
N ILE A 231 -15.45 22.39 23.58
CA ILE A 231 -14.47 22.51 24.67
C ILE A 231 -13.53 21.31 24.72
N ASN A 232 -12.35 21.53 25.29
CA ASN A 232 -11.39 20.47 25.63
C ASN A 232 -11.35 20.31 27.16
N VAL A 233 -11.42 19.06 27.64
CA VAL A 233 -11.41 18.73 29.07
C VAL A 233 -10.31 17.73 29.39
N GLU A 234 -9.65 17.91 30.54
CA GLU A 234 -8.56 17.04 31.00
C GLU A 234 -9.01 16.21 32.20
N GLY A 235 -8.97 14.88 32.03
CA GLY A 235 -9.12 13.90 33.09
C GLY A 235 -7.79 13.20 33.41
N ASP A 236 -7.72 12.50 34.54
CA ASP A 236 -6.52 11.89 35.16
C ASP A 236 -5.67 10.96 34.24
N LYS A 237 -6.16 10.61 33.04
CA LYS A 237 -5.49 9.68 32.11
C LYS A 237 -5.54 10.09 30.63
N ALA A 238 -6.32 11.10 30.25
CA ALA A 238 -6.44 11.59 28.88
C ALA A 238 -7.13 12.97 28.83
N SER A 239 -6.79 13.76 27.81
CA SER A 239 -7.60 14.89 27.36
C SER A 239 -8.68 14.38 26.40
N MET A 240 -9.88 14.95 26.47
CA MET A 240 -11.04 14.59 25.66
C MET A 240 -11.73 15.85 25.14
N GLU A 241 -12.09 15.84 23.86
CA GLU A 241 -12.88 16.90 23.25
C GLU A 241 -14.38 16.62 23.44
N VAL A 242 -15.17 17.67 23.70
CA VAL A 242 -16.62 17.58 23.86
C VAL A 242 -17.31 18.14 22.61
N PRO A 243 -17.99 17.30 21.80
CA PRO A 243 -18.69 17.72 20.59
C PRO A 243 -20.04 18.39 20.87
N ALA A 244 -20.52 19.18 19.92
CA ALA A 244 -21.78 19.89 19.97
C ALA A 244 -23.01 18.97 19.72
N PRO A 245 -23.96 18.87 20.66
CA PRO A 245 -25.14 18.01 20.47
C PRO A 245 -26.22 18.62 19.56
N VAL A 246 -26.15 19.92 19.26
CA VAL A 246 -27.08 20.64 18.38
C VAL A 246 -26.36 21.76 17.64
N ALA A 247 -26.74 22.02 16.38
CA ALA A 247 -26.26 23.18 15.64
C ALA A 247 -27.00 24.46 16.08
N GLY A 248 -26.28 25.57 16.26
CA GLY A 248 -26.84 26.84 16.70
C GLY A 248 -25.79 27.93 16.92
N VAL A 249 -26.25 29.12 17.33
CA VAL A 249 -25.35 30.26 17.61
C VAL A 249 -25.09 30.37 19.11
N VAL A 250 -23.84 30.45 19.54
CA VAL A 250 -23.46 30.51 20.96
C VAL A 250 -23.88 31.85 21.56
N LYS A 251 -24.92 31.86 22.40
CA LYS A 251 -25.50 33.07 22.99
C LYS A 251 -24.84 33.47 24.30
N GLU A 252 -24.47 32.48 25.11
CA GLU A 252 -23.90 32.67 26.44
C GLU A 252 -23.02 31.48 26.80
N ILE A 253 -21.79 31.75 27.25
CA ILE A 253 -20.86 30.74 27.77
C ILE A 253 -20.85 30.89 29.29
N LEU A 254 -21.19 29.82 30.01
CA LEU A 254 -21.42 29.85 31.47
C LEU A 254 -20.25 29.25 32.27
N ILE A 255 -19.18 28.84 31.59
CA ILE A 255 -17.97 28.25 32.16
C ILE A 255 -16.72 29.05 31.75
N ASN A 256 -15.69 29.02 32.57
CA ASN A 256 -14.38 29.61 32.30
C ASN A 256 -13.32 28.53 32.16
N VAL A 257 -12.19 28.89 31.53
CA VAL A 257 -11.01 28.02 31.50
C VAL A 257 -10.51 27.81 32.94
N GLY A 258 -10.37 26.55 33.35
CA GLY A 258 -10.03 26.11 34.70
C GLY A 258 -11.22 25.67 35.57
N ASP A 259 -12.47 25.83 35.12
CA ASP A 259 -13.64 25.37 35.87
C ASP A 259 -13.80 23.84 35.83
N LYS A 260 -14.42 23.28 36.88
CA LYS A 260 -14.70 21.84 37.03
C LYS A 260 -16.10 21.49 36.57
N VAL A 261 -16.21 20.50 35.69
CA VAL A 261 -17.49 20.03 35.13
C VAL A 261 -17.71 18.52 35.35
N LYS A 262 -18.99 18.13 35.41
CA LYS A 262 -19.49 16.75 35.53
C LYS A 262 -20.41 16.41 34.36
N THR A 263 -20.60 15.11 34.07
CA THR A 263 -21.69 14.62 33.19
C THR A 263 -23.00 15.34 33.51
N GLY A 264 -23.64 15.95 32.51
CA GLY A 264 -24.88 16.72 32.65
C GLY A 264 -24.73 18.18 33.10
N SER A 265 -23.53 18.71 33.34
CA SER A 265 -23.34 20.13 33.70
C SER A 265 -23.66 21.05 32.52
N LEU A 266 -24.29 22.21 32.76
CA LEU A 266 -24.59 23.19 31.72
C LEU A 266 -23.30 23.92 31.29
N ILE A 267 -22.97 23.87 30.01
CA ILE A 267 -21.75 24.48 29.44
C ILE A 267 -22.07 25.86 28.83
N MET A 268 -23.05 25.88 27.93
CA MET A 268 -23.38 27.03 27.08
C MET A 268 -24.87 27.05 26.76
N ARG A 269 -25.34 28.21 26.32
CA ARG A 269 -26.67 28.38 25.72
C ARG A 269 -26.55 28.64 24.24
N PHE A 270 -27.22 27.81 23.45
CA PHE A 270 -27.29 27.93 22.01
C PHE A 270 -28.61 28.60 21.64
N GLU A 271 -28.55 29.56 20.72
CA GLU A 271 -29.73 30.06 20.03
C GLU A 271 -29.98 29.15 18.82
N VAL A 272 -31.01 28.31 18.95
CA VAL A 272 -31.44 27.37 17.91
C VAL A 272 -32.76 27.83 17.30
N ALA A 273 -32.94 27.63 16.00
CA ALA A 273 -34.18 27.91 15.29
C ALA A 273 -35.23 26.81 15.58
N GLY A 274 -35.73 26.77 16.81
CA GLY A 274 -36.61 25.70 17.29
C GLY A 274 -38.08 25.91 16.96
N ALA A 275 -38.71 24.85 16.43
CA ALA A 275 -40.16 24.77 16.26
C ALA A 275 -40.89 24.74 17.62
N ALA A 276 -42.11 25.28 17.66
CA ALA A 276 -42.86 25.51 18.89
C ALA A 276 -43.48 24.23 19.51
N PRO A 277 -43.45 24.05 20.85
CA PRO A 277 -43.99 22.87 21.52
C PRO A 277 -45.39 23.04 22.16
N ALA A 278 -46.15 21.93 22.11
CA ALA A 278 -47.12 21.41 23.08
C ALA A 278 -48.43 22.17 23.47
N ALA A 279 -49.50 21.38 23.60
CA ALA A 279 -50.71 21.68 24.37
C ALA A 279 -51.06 20.47 25.29
N ALA A 280 -51.66 20.73 26.46
CA ALA A 280 -51.75 19.79 27.60
C ALA A 280 -53.25 19.52 28.03
N PRO A 281 -53.60 18.79 29.11
CA PRO A 281 -54.54 17.64 28.99
C PRO A 281 -55.75 17.58 29.98
N ALA A 282 -56.42 16.40 30.01
CA ALA A 282 -57.36 15.86 31.05
C ALA A 282 -58.88 16.16 30.90
N PRO A 283 -59.83 15.38 31.51
CA PRO A 283 -59.69 14.31 32.53
C PRO A 283 -60.46 12.97 32.29
N VAL A 284 -60.60 12.16 33.37
CA VAL A 284 -60.73 10.66 33.45
C VAL A 284 -62.12 10.08 33.83
N ALA A 285 -62.33 8.77 33.57
CA ALA A 285 -63.00 7.74 34.45
C ALA A 285 -62.98 6.31 33.82
N GLN A 286 -63.34 5.20 34.51
CA GLN A 286 -62.59 4.41 35.53
C GLN A 286 -63.10 2.93 35.56
N ALA A 287 -62.27 1.99 36.09
CA ALA A 287 -62.58 0.60 36.53
C ALA A 287 -62.64 -0.52 35.44
N ALA A 288 -62.24 -1.79 35.68
CA ALA A 288 -61.78 -2.50 36.90
C ALA A 288 -60.73 -3.62 36.61
N ALA A 289 -60.06 -4.13 37.66
CA ALA A 289 -59.14 -5.30 37.69
C ALA A 289 -59.89 -6.57 38.23
N PRO A 290 -59.31 -7.79 38.52
CA PRO A 290 -57.90 -8.10 38.88
C PRO A 290 -57.27 -9.49 38.50
N ALA A 291 -55.98 -9.65 38.87
CA ALA A 291 -55.24 -10.89 39.21
C ALA A 291 -54.80 -11.87 38.08
N ALA A 292 -53.65 -12.58 38.11
CA ALA A 292 -52.62 -12.77 39.17
C ALA A 292 -51.18 -13.02 38.64
N ALA A 293 -50.17 -12.72 39.47
CA ALA A 293 -48.88 -13.42 39.75
C ALA A 293 -48.11 -14.12 38.60
N SER A 294 -46.80 -13.99 38.37
CA SER A 294 -45.63 -13.71 39.24
C SER A 294 -44.39 -13.47 38.33
N SER A 295 -43.17 -13.10 38.74
CA SER A 295 -42.54 -12.77 40.04
C SER A 295 -41.20 -12.03 39.80
N VAL A 296 -40.64 -11.36 40.82
CA VAL A 296 -39.35 -10.64 40.78
C VAL A 296 -38.12 -11.54 40.96
N SER A 297 -36.99 -11.16 40.32
CA SER A 297 -35.63 -11.63 40.67
C SER A 297 -34.80 -10.44 41.16
N ALA A 298 -34.06 -10.62 42.26
CA ALA A 298 -33.32 -9.56 42.93
C ALA A 298 -31.87 -9.46 42.42
N ALA A 299 -31.39 -8.22 42.24
CA ALA A 299 -29.99 -7.92 41.92
C ALA A 299 -29.20 -7.57 43.20
N GLN A 300 -28.02 -8.16 43.35
CA GLN A 300 -26.97 -7.73 44.30
C GLN A 300 -25.60 -8.32 43.87
N PRO A 301 -24.47 -7.77 44.34
CA PRO A 301 -23.72 -6.77 43.58
C PRO A 301 -22.44 -7.34 42.93
N ALA A 302 -21.98 -6.70 41.86
CA ALA A 302 -20.73 -7.05 41.19
C ALA A 302 -19.51 -6.46 41.95
N SER A 303 -18.63 -7.33 42.42
CA SER A 303 -17.29 -6.96 42.90
C SER A 303 -16.33 -6.80 41.71
N GLY A 304 -15.50 -5.75 41.73
CA GLY A 304 -14.62 -5.39 40.60
C GLY A 304 -13.35 -6.25 40.43
N ASN A 305 -12.62 -5.93 39.36
CA ASN A 305 -11.35 -6.53 38.90
C ASN A 305 -11.37 -7.98 38.38
N VAL A 306 -11.72 -8.14 37.10
CA VAL A 306 -10.93 -8.94 36.14
C VAL A 306 -10.95 -8.27 34.75
N ALA A 307 -9.82 -8.27 34.06
CA ALA A 307 -9.72 -7.76 32.69
C ALA A 307 -10.15 -8.83 31.67
N GLY A 308 -10.92 -8.43 30.65
CA GLY A 308 -10.81 -8.96 29.29
C GLY A 308 -11.19 -10.42 28.99
N LEU A 309 -11.79 -11.16 29.93
CA LEU A 309 -12.27 -12.53 29.69
C LEU A 309 -13.72 -12.65 30.15
N SER A 310 -14.66 -12.54 29.21
CA SER A 310 -16.06 -12.86 29.47
C SER A 310 -16.23 -14.35 29.74
N GLN A 311 -17.22 -14.68 30.57
CA GLN A 311 -17.44 -16.04 31.06
C GLN A 311 -17.85 -17.05 29.96
N GLU A 312 -18.15 -16.56 28.76
CA GLU A 312 -18.45 -17.34 27.55
C GLU A 312 -17.21 -17.94 26.87
N THR A 313 -16.01 -17.36 27.05
CA THR A 313 -14.79 -17.86 26.39
C THR A 313 -14.18 -19.09 27.10
N VAL A 314 -14.67 -19.45 28.30
CA VAL A 314 -14.29 -20.71 28.96
C VAL A 314 -15.02 -21.87 28.28
N ALA A 315 -14.48 -22.33 27.16
CA ALA A 315 -15.00 -23.48 26.41
C ALA A 315 -15.26 -24.65 27.36
N ALA A 316 -16.55 -24.95 27.59
CA ALA A 316 -16.96 -26.07 28.41
C ALA A 316 -16.34 -27.35 27.85
N SER A 317 -15.74 -28.17 28.72
CA SER A 317 -15.08 -29.41 28.31
C SER A 317 -16.06 -30.28 27.52
N ALA A 318 -15.79 -30.43 26.22
CA ALA A 318 -16.67 -31.15 25.29
C ALA A 318 -16.60 -32.66 25.51
N ASN A 319 -15.49 -33.13 26.08
CA ASN A 319 -15.28 -34.52 26.46
C ASN A 319 -15.44 -34.74 27.97
N TYR A 320 -15.72 -35.99 28.35
CA TYR A 320 -15.81 -36.37 29.76
C TYR A 320 -14.43 -36.47 30.41
N ALA A 321 -13.86 -35.34 30.81
CA ALA A 321 -12.65 -35.32 31.63
C ALA A 321 -12.88 -36.03 32.98
N HIS A 322 -12.06 -37.03 33.32
CA HIS A 322 -12.21 -37.82 34.54
C HIS A 322 -11.70 -37.06 35.78
N ALA A 323 -12.50 -36.12 36.29
CA ALA A 323 -12.19 -35.24 37.42
C ALA A 323 -13.29 -35.25 38.49
N THR A 324 -12.93 -35.04 39.76
CA THR A 324 -13.89 -34.92 40.88
C THR A 324 -14.57 -33.54 40.87
N PRO A 325 -15.77 -33.39 41.50
CA PRO A 325 -16.49 -32.11 41.53
C PRO A 325 -15.66 -30.93 42.08
N VAL A 326 -14.81 -31.19 43.08
CA VAL A 326 -13.89 -30.19 43.67
C VAL A 326 -12.90 -29.67 42.62
N ILE A 327 -12.34 -30.57 41.80
CA ILE A 327 -11.37 -30.21 40.75
C ILE A 327 -12.07 -29.51 39.58
N ARG A 328 -13.31 -29.88 39.24
CA ARG A 328 -14.14 -29.14 38.27
C ARG A 328 -14.57 -27.74 38.75
N ARG A 329 -14.61 -27.50 40.06
CA ARG A 329 -14.80 -26.15 40.61
C ARG A 329 -13.52 -25.35 40.49
N LEU A 330 -12.40 -25.92 40.94
CA LEU A 330 -11.08 -25.29 40.93
C LEU A 330 -10.60 -24.95 39.50
N ALA A 331 -10.90 -25.80 38.51
CA ALA A 331 -10.58 -25.53 37.12
C ALA A 331 -11.36 -24.33 36.56
N ARG A 332 -12.64 -24.16 36.92
CA ARG A 332 -13.42 -22.95 36.56
C ARG A 332 -12.91 -21.70 37.25
N GLU A 333 -12.52 -21.82 38.52
CA GLU A 333 -11.92 -20.73 39.32
C GLU A 333 -10.60 -20.21 38.71
N PHE A 334 -9.83 -21.08 38.06
CA PHE A 334 -8.61 -20.72 37.31
C PHE A 334 -8.81 -20.56 35.78
N GLY A 335 -10.05 -20.64 35.26
CA GLY A 335 -10.32 -20.54 33.81
C GLY A 335 -9.74 -21.67 32.95
N VAL A 336 -9.37 -22.81 33.54
CA VAL A 336 -8.71 -23.94 32.86
C VAL A 336 -9.72 -24.93 32.28
N ASN A 337 -9.62 -25.23 30.98
CA ASN A 337 -10.35 -26.35 30.38
C ASN A 337 -9.68 -27.69 30.73
N LEU A 338 -10.42 -28.57 31.38
CA LEU A 338 -9.97 -29.89 31.84
C LEU A 338 -9.58 -30.85 30.71
N ASP A 339 -10.08 -30.65 29.49
CA ASP A 339 -9.70 -31.47 28.32
C ASP A 339 -8.23 -31.30 27.94
N LYS A 340 -7.58 -30.21 28.40
CA LYS A 340 -6.16 -29.90 28.16
C LYS A 340 -5.25 -30.34 29.31
N VAL A 341 -5.80 -30.90 30.39
CA VAL A 341 -5.06 -31.28 31.61
C VAL A 341 -4.87 -32.80 31.66
N GLN A 342 -3.63 -33.26 31.56
CA GLN A 342 -3.31 -34.69 31.66
C GLN A 342 -3.41 -35.17 33.12
N GLY A 343 -4.33 -36.10 33.38
CA GLY A 343 -4.56 -36.63 34.73
C GLY A 343 -3.61 -37.77 35.11
N THR A 344 -2.91 -37.64 36.25
CA THR A 344 -1.93 -38.64 36.73
C THR A 344 -2.50 -39.65 37.74
N GLY A 345 -3.71 -39.42 38.26
CA GLY A 345 -4.37 -40.30 39.23
C GLY A 345 -4.91 -41.62 38.64
N ARG A 346 -5.34 -42.55 39.52
CA ARG A 346 -5.90 -43.87 39.14
C ARG A 346 -6.93 -43.76 38.00
N LYS A 347 -6.70 -44.51 36.91
CA LYS A 347 -7.47 -44.48 35.66
C LYS A 347 -7.48 -43.09 34.98
N GLY A 348 -6.32 -42.43 34.87
CA GLY A 348 -6.20 -41.12 34.23
C GLY A 348 -7.04 -40.03 34.91
N ARG A 349 -7.20 -40.11 36.24
CA ARG A 349 -7.97 -39.13 37.00
C ARG A 349 -7.14 -37.85 37.15
N ILE A 350 -7.70 -36.71 36.77
CA ILE A 350 -7.10 -35.41 37.07
C ILE A 350 -7.13 -35.21 38.59
N VAL A 351 -5.96 -34.99 39.21
CA VAL A 351 -5.80 -34.61 40.61
C VAL A 351 -5.51 -33.11 40.74
N LYS A 352 -5.41 -32.59 41.98
CA LYS A 352 -5.23 -31.15 42.21
C LYS A 352 -3.86 -30.68 41.69
N GLU A 353 -2.88 -31.55 41.84
CA GLU A 353 -1.47 -31.37 41.50
C GLU A 353 -1.30 -31.22 39.98
N ASP A 354 -2.05 -31.97 39.17
CA ASP A 354 -2.05 -31.87 37.71
C ASP A 354 -2.54 -30.48 37.24
N LEU A 355 -3.61 -29.98 37.87
CA LEU A 355 -4.17 -28.66 37.56
C LEU A 355 -3.21 -27.54 37.97
N GLN A 356 -2.57 -27.66 39.14
CA GLN A 356 -1.56 -26.70 39.60
C GLN A 356 -0.30 -26.72 38.72
N ALA A 357 0.14 -27.89 38.28
CA ALA A 357 1.24 -28.03 37.33
C ALA A 357 0.89 -27.40 35.98
N TYR A 358 -0.32 -27.64 35.47
CA TYR A 358 -0.80 -27.05 34.22
C TYR A 358 -0.83 -25.51 34.28
N VAL A 359 -1.41 -24.93 35.35
CA VAL A 359 -1.44 -23.46 35.54
C VAL A 359 -0.03 -22.90 35.67
N LYS A 360 0.86 -23.55 36.45
CA LYS A 360 2.25 -23.11 36.58
C LYS A 360 2.99 -23.11 35.24
N THR A 361 2.85 -24.17 34.45
CA THR A 361 3.45 -24.26 33.11
C THR A 361 2.84 -23.23 32.15
N ALA A 362 1.53 -22.98 32.20
CA ALA A 362 0.88 -21.97 31.37
C ALA A 362 1.34 -20.54 31.72
N VAL A 363 1.46 -20.21 33.01
CA VAL A 363 2.02 -18.92 33.46
C VAL A 363 3.48 -18.79 33.05
N GLN A 364 4.29 -19.83 33.25
CA GLN A 364 5.71 -19.81 32.89
C GLN A 364 5.91 -19.68 31.37
N VAL A 365 5.10 -20.37 30.54
CA VAL A 365 5.09 -20.19 29.08
C VAL A 365 4.66 -18.78 28.69
N PHE A 366 3.68 -18.19 29.37
CA PHE A 366 3.25 -16.81 29.13
C PHE A 366 4.35 -15.79 29.49
N GLU A 367 5.05 -15.99 30.63
CA GLU A 367 6.18 -15.17 31.03
C GLU A 367 7.38 -15.32 30.08
N ASP A 368 7.71 -16.54 29.66
CA ASP A 368 8.79 -16.82 28.71
C ASP A 368 8.47 -16.20 27.33
N VAL A 369 7.23 -16.32 26.82
CA VAL A 369 6.78 -15.64 25.58
C VAL A 369 6.86 -14.11 25.71
N LYS A 370 6.41 -13.55 26.84
CA LYS A 370 6.50 -12.09 27.11
C LYS A 370 7.95 -11.61 27.27
N ALA A 371 8.86 -12.49 27.67
CA ALA A 371 10.30 -12.23 27.77
C ALA A 371 11.09 -12.55 26.49
N GLY A 372 10.42 -12.78 25.34
CA GLY A 372 11.06 -13.08 24.05
C GLY A 372 11.68 -14.48 23.95
N LYS A 373 11.49 -15.34 24.96
CA LYS A 373 11.89 -16.74 24.96
C LYS A 373 10.71 -17.60 24.51
N ALA A 374 10.48 -17.66 23.21
CA ALA A 374 9.51 -18.60 22.66
C ALA A 374 9.83 -20.03 23.15
N PRO A 375 8.87 -20.79 23.71
CA PRO A 375 9.12 -22.15 24.12
C PRO A 375 9.52 -22.98 22.91
N ALA A 376 10.70 -23.59 22.97
CA ALA A 376 11.13 -24.55 21.97
C ALA A 376 10.24 -25.79 22.06
N ALA A 377 9.14 -25.79 21.30
CA ALA A 377 8.41 -27.01 21.01
C ALA A 377 9.41 -28.03 20.45
N ALA A 378 9.47 -29.22 21.06
CA ALA A 378 10.38 -30.27 20.66
C ALA A 378 9.96 -30.88 19.31
N GLY A 379 10.25 -30.14 18.25
CA GLY A 379 10.13 -30.50 16.85
C GLY A 379 11.35 -29.92 16.14
N THR A 380 12.08 -30.78 15.45
CA THR A 380 13.28 -30.42 14.69
C THR A 380 13.05 -29.15 13.86
N GLY A 381 14.02 -28.22 13.89
CA GLY A 381 13.93 -26.89 13.28
C GLY A 381 13.93 -26.91 11.74
N VAL A 382 12.92 -27.55 11.16
CA VAL A 382 12.61 -27.57 9.74
C VAL A 382 11.47 -26.60 9.52
N ALA A 383 11.65 -25.74 8.52
CA ALA A 383 10.74 -24.67 8.11
C ALA A 383 9.44 -25.20 7.46
N ASN A 384 8.64 -25.99 8.19
CA ASN A 384 7.47 -26.68 7.65
C ASN A 384 6.20 -25.80 7.55
N GLY A 385 6.33 -24.46 7.55
CA GLY A 385 5.20 -23.55 7.33
C GLY A 385 4.05 -23.62 8.36
N ALA A 386 4.19 -24.40 9.44
CA ALA A 386 3.12 -24.66 10.39
C ALA A 386 2.65 -23.40 11.16
N GLY A 387 3.53 -22.41 11.34
CA GLY A 387 3.17 -21.10 11.88
C GLY A 387 2.44 -20.18 10.88
N LEU A 388 2.40 -20.55 9.60
CA LEU A 388 1.71 -19.86 8.51
C LEU A 388 0.46 -20.63 8.03
N GLY A 389 0.02 -21.66 8.76
CA GLY A 389 -1.12 -22.50 8.39
C GLY A 389 -0.92 -23.37 7.14
N LEU A 390 0.33 -23.52 6.66
CA LEU A 390 0.62 -24.32 5.47
C LEU A 390 0.50 -25.83 5.76
N LEU A 391 0.14 -26.59 4.72
CA LEU A 391 0.12 -28.05 4.75
C LEU A 391 1.49 -28.61 5.20
N PRO A 392 1.53 -29.62 6.09
CA PRO A 392 2.79 -30.20 6.55
C PRO A 392 3.55 -30.83 5.39
N TRP A 393 4.88 -30.68 5.41
CA TRP A 393 5.76 -31.17 4.33
C TRP A 393 5.53 -32.67 4.05
N PRO A 394 5.42 -33.08 2.77
CA PRO A 394 5.10 -34.46 2.42
C PRO A 394 6.19 -35.43 2.89
N LYS A 395 5.77 -36.48 3.59
CA LYS A 395 6.64 -37.58 4.05
C LYS A 395 6.70 -38.67 2.97
N VAL A 396 7.58 -38.49 2.00
CA VAL A 396 7.87 -39.49 0.95
C VAL A 396 9.01 -40.39 1.43
N ASP A 397 8.82 -41.69 1.27
CA ASP A 397 9.86 -42.69 1.48
C ASP A 397 10.58 -42.94 0.15
N PHE A 398 11.78 -42.36 0.02
CA PHE A 398 12.56 -42.40 -1.22
C PHE A 398 13.15 -43.77 -1.53
N SER A 399 13.29 -44.66 -0.55
CA SER A 399 13.83 -46.02 -0.74
C SER A 399 12.97 -46.88 -1.69
N LYS A 400 11.70 -46.50 -1.87
CA LYS A 400 10.76 -47.14 -2.80
C LYS A 400 11.06 -46.86 -4.29
N PHE A 401 11.93 -45.88 -4.57
CA PHE A 401 12.25 -45.44 -5.93
C PHE A 401 13.70 -45.76 -6.35
N GLY A 402 14.54 -46.25 -5.44
CA GLY A 402 15.93 -46.62 -5.73
C GLY A 402 16.79 -46.72 -4.47
N GLU A 403 18.10 -46.95 -4.67
CA GLU A 403 19.10 -46.85 -3.60
C GLU A 403 19.22 -45.39 -3.12
N ILE A 404 19.41 -45.19 -1.82
CA ILE A 404 19.50 -43.88 -1.19
C ILE A 404 20.73 -43.77 -0.27
N GLU A 405 21.27 -42.56 -0.17
CA GLU A 405 22.32 -42.19 0.79
C GLU A 405 21.81 -41.02 1.66
N GLU A 406 21.81 -41.19 2.97
CA GLU A 406 21.44 -40.12 3.91
C GLU A 406 22.68 -39.34 4.34
N VAL A 407 22.81 -38.09 3.87
CA VAL A 407 23.93 -37.19 4.20
C VAL A 407 23.48 -36.15 5.22
N GLU A 408 24.14 -36.08 6.38
CA GLU A 408 23.81 -35.08 7.40
C GLU A 408 24.24 -33.66 6.98
N LEU A 409 23.34 -32.68 7.10
CA LEU A 409 23.65 -31.28 6.80
C LEU A 409 24.77 -30.72 7.70
N SER A 410 25.70 -29.99 7.08
CA SER A 410 26.79 -29.29 7.77
C SER A 410 26.24 -28.28 8.80
N ARG A 411 27.04 -27.98 9.83
CA ARG A 411 26.69 -26.96 10.83
C ARG A 411 26.41 -25.59 10.19
N ILE A 412 27.15 -25.23 9.13
CA ILE A 412 26.92 -24.00 8.39
C ILE A 412 25.56 -24.04 7.72
N ASN A 413 25.22 -25.11 7.00
CA ASN A 413 23.94 -25.25 6.29
C ASN A 413 22.73 -25.24 7.25
N LYS A 414 22.85 -25.85 8.44
CA LYS A 414 21.81 -25.81 9.48
C LYS A 414 21.58 -24.38 10.00
N ILE A 415 22.64 -23.60 10.23
CA ILE A 415 22.55 -22.22 10.73
C ILE A 415 22.11 -21.24 9.63
N SER A 416 22.69 -21.35 8.43
CA SER A 416 22.35 -20.48 7.30
C SER A 416 20.92 -20.75 6.82
N GLY A 417 20.49 -22.01 6.72
CA GLY A 417 19.13 -22.38 6.33
C GLY A 417 18.07 -21.77 7.24
N ALA A 418 18.24 -21.87 8.57
CA ALA A 418 17.33 -21.25 9.54
C ALA A 418 17.30 -19.71 9.43
N ASN A 419 18.47 -19.07 9.30
CA ASN A 419 18.57 -17.61 9.16
C ASN A 419 17.98 -17.09 7.84
N LEU A 420 18.30 -17.74 6.71
CA LEU A 420 17.80 -17.37 5.39
C LEU A 420 16.30 -17.61 5.26
N HIS A 421 15.78 -18.70 5.83
CA HIS A 421 14.32 -18.93 5.85
C HIS A 421 13.60 -17.85 6.67
N ARG A 422 14.09 -17.50 7.87
CA ARG A 422 13.54 -16.38 8.65
C ARG A 422 13.53 -15.09 7.82
N ASN A 423 14.65 -14.75 7.17
CA ASN A 423 14.74 -13.55 6.36
C ASN A 423 13.76 -13.58 5.17
N TRP A 424 13.62 -14.73 4.49
CA TRP A 424 12.68 -14.91 3.38
C TRP A 424 11.22 -14.70 3.79
N VAL A 425 10.81 -15.18 4.97
CA VAL A 425 9.44 -15.05 5.48
C VAL A 425 9.16 -13.67 6.10
N MET A 426 10.14 -13.08 6.79
CA MET A 426 9.95 -11.86 7.60
C MET A 426 10.25 -10.54 6.88
N ILE A 427 10.89 -10.59 5.71
CA ILE A 427 11.25 -9.41 4.93
C ILE A 427 10.45 -9.41 3.63
N PRO A 428 9.58 -8.41 3.38
CA PRO A 428 8.98 -8.16 2.08
C PRO A 428 10.07 -7.82 1.06
N HIS A 429 10.54 -8.82 0.33
CA HIS A 429 11.61 -8.67 -0.66
C HIS A 429 11.07 -8.15 -1.99
N VAL A 430 11.69 -7.10 -2.51
CA VAL A 430 11.60 -6.72 -3.92
C VAL A 430 13.01 -6.78 -4.52
N THR A 431 13.12 -7.23 -5.77
CA THR A 431 14.39 -7.29 -6.52
C THR A 431 14.29 -6.47 -7.80
N HIS A 432 15.20 -5.52 -7.97
CA HIS A 432 15.38 -4.78 -9.22
C HIS A 432 16.54 -5.36 -10.02
N PHE A 433 16.38 -5.45 -11.33
CA PHE A 433 17.40 -5.92 -12.27
C PHE A 433 17.80 -4.78 -13.21
N ASP A 434 19.10 -4.61 -13.45
CA ASP A 434 19.63 -3.62 -14.37
C ASP A 434 20.95 -4.13 -14.98
N ARG A 435 21.41 -3.53 -16.08
CA ARG A 435 22.67 -3.87 -16.75
C ARG A 435 23.53 -2.62 -16.89
N THR A 436 24.71 -2.65 -16.28
CA THR A 436 25.67 -1.54 -16.27
C THR A 436 26.79 -1.77 -17.28
N ASP A 437 27.12 -0.77 -18.10
CA ASP A 437 28.35 -0.83 -18.91
C ASP A 437 29.58 -0.72 -18.00
N ILE A 438 30.50 -1.67 -18.13
CA ILE A 438 31.78 -1.70 -17.41
C ILE A 438 32.98 -1.80 -18.38
N THR A 439 32.81 -1.44 -19.65
CA THR A 439 33.84 -1.54 -20.71
C THR A 439 35.10 -0.78 -20.32
N GLU A 440 34.97 0.49 -19.98
CA GLU A 440 36.04 1.38 -19.54
C GLU A 440 36.63 0.93 -18.20
N LEU A 441 35.79 0.42 -17.29
CA LEU A 441 36.21 -0.08 -15.98
C LEU A 441 37.09 -1.32 -16.09
N GLU A 442 36.71 -2.29 -16.94
CA GLU A 442 37.49 -3.51 -17.15
C GLU A 442 38.78 -3.22 -17.93
N ALA A 443 38.77 -2.26 -18.86
CA ALA A 443 39.98 -1.77 -19.52
C ALA A 443 40.95 -1.14 -18.49
N PHE A 444 40.47 -0.20 -17.67
CA PHE A 444 41.25 0.43 -16.60
C PHE A 444 41.78 -0.60 -15.60
N ARG A 445 40.96 -1.55 -15.14
CA ARG A 445 41.39 -2.63 -14.23
C ARG A 445 42.51 -3.47 -14.84
N LYS A 446 42.43 -3.83 -16.13
CA LYS A 446 43.49 -4.58 -16.82
C LYS A 446 44.79 -3.78 -16.90
N GLU A 447 44.72 -2.47 -17.13
CA GLU A 447 45.89 -1.59 -17.12
C GLU A 447 46.51 -1.48 -15.72
N GLN A 448 45.70 -1.20 -14.69
CA GLN A 448 46.18 -1.06 -13.31
C GLN A 448 46.82 -2.35 -12.77
N ASN A 449 46.36 -3.54 -13.19
CA ASN A 449 47.05 -4.80 -12.87
C ASN A 449 48.46 -4.86 -13.48
N LYS A 450 48.64 -4.47 -14.75
CA LYS A 450 49.98 -4.40 -15.39
C LYS A 450 50.90 -3.40 -14.68
N VAL A 451 50.34 -2.30 -14.16
CA VAL A 451 51.10 -1.31 -13.37
C VAL A 451 51.47 -1.91 -12.01
N ALA A 452 50.54 -2.58 -11.31
CA ALA A 452 50.79 -3.22 -10.03
C ALA A 452 51.84 -4.34 -10.10
N GLU A 453 51.83 -5.13 -11.18
CA GLU A 453 52.86 -6.12 -11.50
C GLU A 453 54.24 -5.47 -11.71
N LYS A 454 54.32 -4.41 -12.54
CA LYS A 454 55.57 -3.64 -12.75
C LYS A 454 56.12 -3.03 -11.46
N GLN A 455 55.23 -2.54 -10.59
CA GLN A 455 55.59 -1.96 -9.29
C GLN A 455 55.81 -3.03 -8.19
N LYS A 456 55.65 -4.32 -8.51
CA LYS A 456 55.77 -5.45 -7.56
C LYS A 456 54.93 -5.26 -6.28
N LEU A 457 53.72 -4.72 -6.44
CA LEU A 457 52.81 -4.45 -5.30
C LEU A 457 52.22 -5.73 -4.65
N ASP A 458 52.42 -6.88 -5.28
CA ASP A 458 51.90 -8.22 -4.91
C ASP A 458 50.38 -8.24 -4.67
N VAL A 459 49.65 -7.59 -5.58
CA VAL A 459 48.20 -7.41 -5.51
C VAL A 459 47.57 -7.59 -6.88
N LYS A 460 46.51 -8.40 -6.94
CA LYS A 460 45.66 -8.55 -8.11
C LYS A 460 44.33 -7.83 -7.89
N ILE A 461 44.10 -6.76 -8.65
CA ILE A 461 42.89 -5.94 -8.55
C ILE A 461 41.74 -6.64 -9.31
N THR A 462 40.66 -6.94 -8.59
CA THR A 462 39.46 -7.61 -9.12
C THR A 462 38.31 -6.61 -9.34
N PRO A 463 37.32 -6.91 -10.21
CA PRO A 463 36.15 -6.05 -10.41
C PRO A 463 35.37 -5.80 -9.11
N VAL A 464 35.31 -6.80 -8.22
CA VAL A 464 34.60 -6.73 -6.92
C VAL A 464 35.05 -5.53 -6.09
N VAL A 465 36.33 -5.14 -6.12
CA VAL A 465 36.83 -3.99 -5.35
C VAL A 465 36.28 -2.66 -5.88
N PHE A 466 36.08 -2.53 -7.20
CA PHE A 466 35.41 -1.36 -7.77
C PHE A 466 33.93 -1.33 -7.39
N ILE A 467 33.25 -2.49 -7.41
CA ILE A 467 31.85 -2.62 -6.97
C ILE A 467 31.72 -2.28 -5.48
N MET A 468 32.66 -2.69 -4.63
CA MET A 468 32.71 -2.30 -3.23
C MET A 468 32.87 -0.77 -3.05
N LYS A 469 33.72 -0.11 -3.85
CA LYS A 469 33.86 1.36 -3.81
C LYS A 469 32.62 2.09 -4.36
N ALA A 470 32.01 1.59 -5.43
CA ALA A 470 30.80 2.16 -6.02
C ALA A 470 29.60 2.00 -5.08
N ALA A 471 29.41 0.82 -4.50
CA ALA A 471 28.42 0.57 -3.46
C ALA A 471 28.67 1.45 -2.23
N ALA A 472 29.93 1.64 -1.80
CA ALA A 472 30.22 2.57 -0.70
C ALA A 472 29.82 4.02 -1.02
N LYS A 473 30.14 4.53 -2.22
CA LYS A 473 29.72 5.88 -2.67
C LYS A 473 28.18 6.00 -2.78
N ALA A 474 27.51 4.95 -3.26
CA ALA A 474 26.04 4.88 -3.30
C ALA A 474 25.42 4.87 -1.89
N LEU A 475 26.01 4.16 -0.93
CA LEU A 475 25.56 4.16 0.48
C LEU A 475 25.78 5.51 1.19
N GLU A 476 26.73 6.33 0.73
CA GLU A 476 26.88 7.73 1.17
C GLU A 476 25.79 8.63 0.59
N ALA A 477 25.48 8.47 -0.71
CA ALA A 477 24.44 9.24 -1.41
C ALA A 477 23.00 8.86 -0.98
N PHE A 478 22.77 7.60 -0.59
CA PHE A 478 21.45 7.07 -0.20
C PHE A 478 21.50 6.44 1.21
N PRO A 479 21.51 7.24 2.30
CA PRO A 479 21.69 6.73 3.66
C PRO A 479 20.64 5.71 4.13
N ARG A 480 19.45 5.68 3.54
CA ARG A 480 18.41 4.66 3.86
C ARG A 480 18.88 3.23 3.57
N PHE A 481 19.69 3.02 2.54
CA PHE A 481 20.28 1.70 2.25
C PHE A 481 21.37 1.32 3.26
N ASN A 482 22.00 2.30 3.91
CA ASN A 482 22.98 2.10 4.98
C ASN A 482 22.32 2.05 6.37
N SER A 483 21.34 1.16 6.53
CA SER A 483 20.51 1.14 7.74
C SER A 483 20.17 -0.26 8.24
N SER A 484 19.43 -0.31 9.35
CA SER A 484 18.80 -1.49 9.92
C SER A 484 17.47 -1.09 10.55
N ILE A 485 16.41 -1.84 10.27
CA ILE A 485 15.12 -1.70 10.97
C ILE A 485 15.24 -2.27 12.39
N SER A 486 14.57 -1.64 13.37
CA SER A 486 14.46 -2.15 14.73
C SER A 486 13.53 -3.37 14.82
N GLU A 487 13.65 -4.14 15.91
CA GLU A 487 12.87 -5.37 16.14
C GLU A 487 11.35 -5.14 16.20
N ASP A 488 10.92 -3.95 16.65
CA ASP A 488 9.52 -3.50 16.67
C ASP A 488 9.01 -2.95 15.32
N GLY A 489 9.87 -2.84 14.31
CA GLY A 489 9.55 -2.24 13.01
C GLY A 489 9.39 -0.71 13.02
N GLN A 490 9.51 -0.03 14.17
CA GLN A 490 9.11 1.37 14.34
C GLN A 490 10.23 2.39 14.06
N LYS A 491 11.50 1.96 14.06
CA LYS A 491 12.67 2.86 14.01
C LYS A 491 13.72 2.37 13.03
N LEU A 492 14.41 3.33 12.41
CA LEU A 492 15.48 3.06 11.47
C LEU A 492 16.84 3.50 12.02
N THR A 493 17.76 2.55 12.20
CA THR A 493 19.12 2.82 12.64
C THR A 493 19.99 3.16 11.43
N LEU A 494 20.15 4.45 11.12
CA LEU A 494 21.04 4.94 10.06
C LEU A 494 22.50 4.84 10.50
N LYS A 495 23.28 3.96 9.87
CA LYS A 495 24.69 3.73 10.19
C LYS A 495 25.55 4.86 9.61
N LYS A 496 26.51 5.37 10.40
CA LYS A 496 27.45 6.44 9.96
C LYS A 496 28.81 5.89 9.50
N TYR A 497 29.00 4.58 9.61
CA TYR A 497 30.08 3.82 9.02
C TYR A 497 29.55 3.04 7.82
N ILE A 498 30.44 2.65 6.90
CA ILE A 498 30.09 1.83 5.74
C ILE A 498 30.98 0.58 5.75
N ASN A 499 30.37 -0.54 6.12
CA ASN A 499 30.99 -1.85 6.14
C ASN A 499 30.26 -2.76 5.17
N ILE A 500 30.96 -3.35 4.21
CA ILE A 500 30.33 -4.14 3.15
C ILE A 500 30.64 -5.62 3.35
N GLY A 501 29.61 -6.43 3.49
CA GLY A 501 29.70 -7.89 3.42
C GLY A 501 30.01 -8.32 1.99
N VAL A 502 30.91 -9.28 1.78
CA VAL A 502 31.09 -9.94 0.48
C VAL A 502 30.82 -11.43 0.68
N ALA A 503 29.81 -11.96 -0.01
CA ALA A 503 29.49 -13.38 0.07
C ALA A 503 30.55 -14.20 -0.67
N VAL A 504 31.19 -15.13 0.04
CA VAL A 504 32.25 -15.99 -0.47
C VAL A 504 31.76 -17.43 -0.40
N ASP A 505 31.71 -18.08 -1.57
CA ASP A 505 31.50 -19.52 -1.68
C ASP A 505 32.71 -20.30 -1.16
N THR A 506 32.46 -21.33 -0.37
CA THR A 506 33.48 -22.22 0.20
C THR A 506 32.98 -23.66 0.23
N PRO A 507 33.86 -24.68 0.23
CA PRO A 507 33.46 -26.09 0.28
C PRO A 507 32.59 -26.47 1.49
N ASN A 508 32.62 -25.68 2.56
CA ASN A 508 31.83 -25.92 3.78
C ASN A 508 30.46 -25.22 3.78
N GLY A 509 30.18 -24.40 2.77
CA GLY A 509 28.99 -23.55 2.64
C GLY A 509 29.32 -22.06 2.47
N LEU A 510 28.27 -21.24 2.31
CA LEU A 510 28.37 -19.80 2.11
C LEU A 510 28.78 -19.08 3.40
N VAL A 511 29.77 -18.19 3.32
CA VAL A 511 30.16 -17.28 4.41
C VAL A 511 30.23 -15.83 3.91
N VAL A 512 29.90 -14.87 4.77
CA VAL A 512 29.87 -13.44 4.43
C VAL A 512 30.81 -12.66 5.36
N PRO A 513 32.12 -12.60 5.06
CA PRO A 513 33.02 -11.66 5.74
C PRO A 513 32.70 -10.20 5.41
N VAL A 514 32.94 -9.30 6.37
CA VAL A 514 32.57 -7.88 6.37
C VAL A 514 33.81 -7.00 6.34
N PHE A 515 33.96 -6.24 5.25
CA PHE A 515 35.03 -5.28 5.03
C PHE A 515 34.67 -3.95 5.70
N LYS A 516 35.51 -3.47 6.63
CA LYS A 516 35.18 -2.32 7.49
C LYS A 516 35.66 -1.00 6.88
N ASN A 517 34.84 0.05 6.99
CA ASN A 517 35.11 1.42 6.49
C ASN A 517 35.52 1.49 5.00
N VAL A 518 34.78 0.83 4.11
CA VAL A 518 35.12 0.71 2.67
C VAL A 518 35.20 2.06 1.96
N ASN A 519 34.42 3.04 2.39
CA ASN A 519 34.48 4.41 1.88
C ASN A 519 35.85 5.06 2.13
N LYS A 520 36.48 4.83 3.29
CA LYS A 520 37.78 5.42 3.68
C LYS A 520 38.99 4.74 3.07
N LYS A 521 38.85 3.49 2.61
CA LYS A 521 39.98 2.66 2.11
C LYS A 521 40.26 2.86 0.63
N GLY A 522 41.51 2.65 0.23
CA GLY A 522 41.96 2.68 -1.17
C GLY A 522 41.70 1.36 -1.92
N ILE A 523 41.69 1.39 -3.26
CA ILE A 523 41.50 0.18 -4.09
C ILE A 523 42.59 -0.87 -3.83
N ILE A 524 43.86 -0.47 -3.70
CA ILE A 524 44.98 -1.40 -3.46
C ILE A 524 44.87 -2.04 -2.06
N GLU A 525 44.48 -1.25 -1.05
CA GLU A 525 44.26 -1.73 0.33
C GLU A 525 43.12 -2.75 0.38
N LEU A 526 41.95 -2.41 -0.17
CA LEU A 526 40.81 -3.32 -0.27
C LEU A 526 41.14 -4.58 -1.09
N SER A 527 41.98 -4.48 -2.12
CA SER A 527 42.42 -5.64 -2.89
C SER A 527 43.31 -6.60 -2.07
N ARG A 528 44.15 -6.08 -1.16
CA ARG A 528 44.92 -6.91 -0.20
C ARG A 528 43.99 -7.57 0.82
N GLU A 529 43.14 -6.78 1.46
CA GLU A 529 42.18 -7.25 2.45
C GLU A 529 41.27 -8.34 1.86
N LEU A 530 40.75 -8.12 0.64
CA LEU A 530 39.90 -9.10 -0.07
C LEU A 530 40.65 -10.40 -0.36
N MET A 531 41.94 -10.35 -0.72
CA MET A 531 42.74 -11.54 -0.96
C MET A 531 42.96 -12.35 0.34
N GLU A 532 43.37 -11.68 1.42
CA GLU A 532 43.61 -12.31 2.72
C GLU A 532 42.33 -12.91 3.32
N VAL A 533 41.23 -12.13 3.32
CA VAL A 533 39.95 -12.53 3.88
C VAL A 533 39.33 -13.67 3.05
N SER A 534 39.43 -13.63 1.72
CA SER A 534 38.99 -14.75 0.86
C SER A 534 39.81 -16.02 1.09
N LYS A 535 41.10 -15.91 1.44
CA LYS A 535 41.92 -17.06 1.83
C LYS A 535 41.47 -17.62 3.19
N LYS A 536 41.31 -16.77 4.20
CA LYS A 536 40.78 -17.17 5.53
C LYS A 536 39.40 -17.82 5.43
N ALA A 537 38.52 -17.33 4.55
CA ALA A 537 37.19 -17.89 4.28
C ALA A 537 37.28 -19.35 3.79
N ARG A 538 38.04 -19.60 2.71
CA ARG A 538 38.21 -20.95 2.14
C ARG A 538 38.94 -21.91 3.08
N GLU A 539 39.84 -21.41 3.92
CA GLU A 539 40.52 -22.17 4.96
C GLU A 539 39.66 -22.41 6.22
N GLY A 540 38.44 -21.86 6.31
CA GLY A 540 37.56 -21.99 7.47
C GLY A 540 38.03 -21.24 8.73
N LYS A 541 38.88 -20.22 8.57
CA LYS A 541 39.56 -19.48 9.65
C LYS A 541 38.97 -18.09 9.93
N LEU A 542 37.78 -17.78 9.42
CA LEU A 542 37.08 -16.55 9.77
C LEU A 542 36.61 -16.59 11.22
N THR A 543 36.74 -15.46 11.92
CA THR A 543 36.22 -15.27 13.26
C THR A 543 34.82 -14.64 13.20
N ALA A 544 34.06 -14.73 14.30
CA ALA A 544 32.77 -14.04 14.39
C ALA A 544 32.88 -12.52 14.17
N ALA A 545 34.01 -11.91 14.59
CA ALA A 545 34.27 -10.48 14.41
C ALA A 545 34.56 -10.08 12.96
N ASP A 546 34.90 -11.04 12.09
CA ASP A 546 35.07 -10.84 10.64
C ASP A 546 33.72 -10.91 9.90
N MET A 547 32.66 -11.44 10.52
CA MET A 547 31.33 -11.64 9.91
C MET A 547 30.24 -10.72 10.49
N GLN A 548 30.63 -9.70 11.25
CA GLN A 548 29.70 -8.83 12.00
C GLN A 548 29.85 -7.35 11.66
N GLY A 549 28.79 -6.59 11.92
CA GLY A 549 28.74 -5.13 11.70
C GLY A 549 28.53 -4.73 10.25
N GLY A 550 27.96 -5.64 9.43
CA GLY A 550 27.60 -5.38 8.04
C GLY A 550 26.54 -4.29 7.88
N CYS A 551 26.68 -3.53 6.81
CA CYS A 551 25.74 -2.49 6.39
C CYS A 551 24.93 -2.90 5.16
N PHE A 552 25.59 -3.61 4.25
CA PHE A 552 25.15 -3.97 2.92
C PHE A 552 25.99 -5.15 2.45
N THR A 553 25.38 -6.14 1.78
CA THR A 553 26.10 -7.31 1.26
C THR A 553 26.23 -7.25 -0.26
N ILE A 554 27.36 -7.68 -0.80
CA ILE A 554 27.57 -7.98 -2.22
C ILE A 554 27.69 -9.50 -2.37
N SER A 555 26.79 -10.12 -3.13
CA SER A 555 26.90 -11.50 -3.57
C SER A 555 27.37 -11.53 -5.02
N SER A 556 28.53 -12.13 -5.30
CA SER A 556 29.13 -12.14 -6.63
C SER A 556 29.23 -13.55 -7.18
N LEU A 557 28.35 -13.87 -8.13
CA LEU A 557 28.29 -15.16 -8.83
C LEU A 557 28.93 -15.11 -10.22
N GLY A 558 29.55 -13.98 -10.61
CA GLY A 558 30.12 -13.78 -11.94
C GLY A 558 31.20 -14.78 -12.37
N GLY A 559 31.83 -15.50 -11.43
CA GLY A 559 32.74 -16.61 -11.72
C GLY A 559 32.04 -17.91 -12.15
N LEU A 560 30.75 -18.07 -11.85
CA LEU A 560 29.96 -19.29 -12.08
C LEU A 560 29.11 -19.25 -13.36
N GLY A 561 28.87 -18.06 -13.93
CA GLY A 561 28.28 -17.92 -15.27
C GLY A 561 26.78 -17.66 -15.35
N THR A 562 26.09 -17.40 -14.23
CA THR A 562 24.68 -16.98 -14.22
C THR A 562 24.50 -15.56 -14.77
N THR A 563 23.31 -15.28 -15.35
CA THR A 563 22.93 -13.97 -15.91
C THR A 563 22.22 -13.07 -14.90
N HIS A 564 21.25 -13.58 -14.14
CA HIS A 564 20.53 -12.86 -13.09
C HIS A 564 20.19 -13.81 -11.95
N PHE A 565 20.02 -13.30 -10.73
CA PHE A 565 19.53 -14.07 -9.59
C PHE A 565 18.93 -13.14 -8.53
N THR A 566 18.05 -13.65 -7.68
CA THR A 566 17.43 -12.92 -6.56
C THR A 566 18.16 -13.23 -5.25
N PRO A 567 19.16 -12.44 -4.83
CA PRO A 567 19.79 -12.63 -3.52
C PRO A 567 18.80 -12.37 -2.38
N ILE A 568 18.88 -13.17 -1.31
CA ILE A 568 18.10 -12.98 -0.07
C ILE A 568 18.84 -11.98 0.82
N VAL A 569 18.15 -10.95 1.29
CA VAL A 569 18.67 -9.91 2.20
C VAL A 569 19.14 -10.54 3.51
N ASN A 570 20.32 -10.15 3.98
CA ASN A 570 20.92 -10.65 5.20
C ASN A 570 20.60 -9.74 6.40
N ALA A 571 19.45 -9.95 7.05
CA ALA A 571 19.07 -9.22 8.26
C ALA A 571 20.23 -9.21 9.30
N PRO A 572 20.55 -8.05 9.92
CA PRO A 572 19.76 -6.82 9.97
C PRO A 572 20.05 -5.81 8.84
N GLU A 573 20.76 -6.17 7.78
CA GLU A 573 20.89 -5.31 6.60
C GLU A 573 19.54 -5.18 5.86
N VAL A 574 19.33 -4.06 5.15
CA VAL A 574 18.08 -3.78 4.42
C VAL A 574 18.17 -4.03 2.92
N ALA A 575 19.37 -4.28 2.39
CA ALA A 575 19.59 -4.53 0.97
C ALA A 575 20.84 -5.39 0.70
N ILE A 576 20.84 -6.07 -0.45
CA ILE A 576 21.92 -6.92 -0.95
C ILE A 576 22.04 -6.78 -2.47
N LEU A 577 23.28 -6.64 -2.97
CA LEU A 577 23.58 -6.56 -4.40
C LEU A 577 24.07 -7.91 -4.93
N GLY A 578 23.30 -8.50 -5.84
CA GLY A 578 23.71 -9.59 -6.71
C GLY A 578 24.51 -9.06 -7.90
N VAL A 579 25.64 -9.72 -8.19
CA VAL A 579 26.52 -9.42 -9.32
C VAL A 579 26.73 -10.69 -10.13
N SER A 580 26.30 -10.65 -11.38
CA SER A 580 26.35 -11.79 -12.31
C SER A 580 27.59 -11.78 -13.20
N ARG A 581 27.67 -12.71 -14.16
CA ARG A 581 28.73 -12.70 -15.16
C ARG A 581 28.50 -11.57 -16.16
N SER A 582 29.53 -10.78 -16.42
CA SER A 582 29.50 -9.79 -17.50
C SER A 582 29.70 -10.43 -18.88
N ASP A 583 29.03 -9.89 -19.89
CA ASP A 583 29.03 -10.36 -21.27
C ASP A 583 29.17 -9.20 -22.27
N MET A 584 29.70 -9.49 -23.46
CA MET A 584 29.72 -8.49 -24.55
C MET A 584 28.35 -8.48 -25.22
N SER A 585 27.64 -7.35 -25.14
CA SER A 585 26.33 -7.14 -25.74
C SER A 585 26.37 -5.97 -26.74
N PRO A 586 25.62 -6.01 -27.85
CA PRO A 586 25.45 -4.86 -28.73
C PRO A 586 24.53 -3.83 -28.07
N VAL A 587 25.03 -2.62 -27.82
CA VAL A 587 24.28 -1.51 -27.22
C VAL A 587 24.14 -0.40 -28.24
N TRP A 588 22.92 0.09 -28.45
CA TRP A 588 22.64 1.20 -29.36
C TRP A 588 23.08 2.52 -28.70
N ASN A 589 24.03 3.23 -29.33
CA ASN A 589 24.55 4.51 -28.82
C ASN A 589 23.72 5.73 -29.29
N GLY A 590 22.62 5.50 -30.02
CA GLY A 590 21.83 6.54 -30.71
C GLY A 590 22.10 6.65 -32.22
N LYS A 591 23.17 6.02 -32.74
CA LYS A 591 23.58 6.06 -34.16
C LYS A 591 24.04 4.72 -34.72
N GLU A 592 24.69 3.88 -33.91
CA GLU A 592 25.18 2.56 -34.26
C GLU A 592 25.16 1.61 -33.05
N PHE A 593 25.30 0.31 -33.30
CA PHE A 593 25.46 -0.70 -32.25
C PHE A 593 26.93 -0.86 -31.89
N GLU A 594 27.31 -0.44 -30.69
CA GLU A 594 28.64 -0.66 -30.14
C GLU A 594 28.69 -1.95 -29.30
N PRO A 595 29.76 -2.77 -29.39
CA PRO A 595 29.95 -3.90 -28.50
C PRO A 595 30.42 -3.39 -27.12
N ARG A 596 29.53 -3.44 -26.12
CA ARG A 596 29.81 -3.03 -24.73
C ARG A 596 29.84 -4.23 -23.78
N LEU A 597 30.73 -4.19 -22.79
CA LEU A 597 30.82 -5.18 -21.72
C LEU A 597 29.79 -4.85 -20.64
N MET A 598 28.63 -5.49 -20.72
CA MET A 598 27.52 -5.27 -19.80
C MET A 598 27.65 -6.18 -18.57
N LEU A 599 27.49 -5.61 -17.38
CA LEU A 599 27.44 -6.29 -16.11
C LEU A 599 25.99 -6.32 -15.60
N PRO A 600 25.32 -7.48 -15.55
CA PRO A 600 24.01 -7.59 -14.92
C PRO A 600 24.12 -7.49 -13.41
N LEU A 601 23.26 -6.66 -12.82
CA LEU A 601 23.13 -6.39 -11.40
C LEU A 601 21.72 -6.75 -10.92
N SER A 602 21.61 -7.16 -9.66
CA SER A 602 20.33 -7.57 -9.06
C SER A 602 20.25 -7.03 -7.63
N LEU A 603 19.52 -5.95 -7.41
CA LEU A 603 19.40 -5.30 -6.09
C LEU A 603 18.14 -5.81 -5.39
N SER A 604 18.31 -6.65 -4.36
CA SER A 604 17.21 -7.03 -3.47
C SER A 604 17.18 -6.14 -2.24
N PHE A 605 15.99 -5.72 -1.81
CA PHE A 605 15.81 -4.84 -0.65
C PHE A 605 14.52 -5.13 0.13
N ASP A 606 14.50 -4.68 1.39
CA ASP A 606 13.35 -4.71 2.28
C ASP A 606 12.39 -3.54 1.96
N HIS A 607 11.24 -3.86 1.36
CA HIS A 607 10.27 -2.87 0.91
C HIS A 607 9.50 -2.18 2.06
N ARG A 608 9.83 -2.47 3.34
CA ARG A 608 9.38 -1.66 4.49
C ARG A 608 10.27 -0.44 4.73
N VAL A 609 11.49 -0.44 4.17
CA VAL A 609 12.50 0.60 4.38
C VAL A 609 12.83 1.33 3.08
N ILE A 610 12.85 0.61 1.96
CA ILE A 610 13.24 1.12 0.65
C ILE A 610 12.07 0.95 -0.32
N ASP A 611 11.54 2.06 -0.83
CA ASP A 611 10.50 2.03 -1.86
C ASP A 611 11.10 1.69 -3.24
N GLY A 612 10.30 1.10 -4.14
CA GLY A 612 10.75 0.75 -5.49
C GLY A 612 11.43 1.89 -6.25
N ALA A 613 10.94 3.13 -6.13
CA ALA A 613 11.56 4.30 -6.75
C ALA A 613 12.98 4.58 -6.21
N ASP A 614 13.21 4.39 -4.91
CA ASP A 614 14.54 4.53 -4.31
C ASP A 614 15.45 3.35 -4.68
N GLY A 615 14.90 2.13 -4.77
CA GLY A 615 15.57 0.96 -5.34
C GLY A 615 16.12 1.21 -6.74
N ALA A 616 15.29 1.78 -7.63
CA ALA A 616 15.69 2.16 -8.98
C ALA A 616 16.77 3.26 -8.97
N ARG A 617 16.55 4.37 -8.24
CA ARG A 617 17.51 5.48 -8.15
C ARG A 617 18.88 5.02 -7.64
N PHE A 618 18.92 4.16 -6.62
CA PHE A 618 20.16 3.60 -6.08
C PHE A 618 20.89 2.75 -7.12
N LEU A 619 20.17 1.85 -7.79
CA LEU A 619 20.76 0.93 -8.78
C LEU A 619 21.30 1.70 -9.99
N THR A 620 20.53 2.65 -10.52
CA THR A 620 20.96 3.52 -11.62
C THR A 620 22.17 4.39 -11.21
N TYR A 621 22.20 4.97 -10.01
CA TYR A 621 23.35 5.73 -9.53
C TYR A 621 24.60 4.86 -9.40
N LEU A 622 24.46 3.67 -8.81
CA LEU A 622 25.55 2.70 -8.69
C LEU A 622 26.08 2.28 -10.07
N GLY A 623 25.19 2.07 -11.04
CA GLY A 623 25.53 1.81 -12.43
C GLY A 623 26.31 2.95 -13.07
N GLN A 624 25.86 4.21 -12.90
CA GLN A 624 26.58 5.38 -13.41
C GLN A 624 27.98 5.54 -12.80
N VAL A 625 28.16 5.22 -11.52
CA VAL A 625 29.47 5.27 -10.82
C VAL A 625 30.41 4.16 -11.30
N LEU A 626 29.87 2.99 -11.68
CA LEU A 626 30.64 1.90 -12.28
C LEU A 626 31.02 2.17 -13.75
N ALA A 627 30.11 2.79 -14.52
CA ALA A 627 30.37 3.16 -15.91
C ALA A 627 31.43 4.26 -16.04
N ASP A 628 31.43 5.26 -15.14
CA ASP A 628 32.45 6.31 -15.11
C ASP A 628 33.22 6.34 -13.79
N ILE A 629 34.39 5.67 -13.77
CA ILE A 629 35.33 5.63 -12.63
C ILE A 629 35.69 7.02 -12.11
N ARG A 630 35.64 8.09 -12.91
CA ARG A 630 35.95 9.45 -12.43
C ARG A 630 35.00 9.89 -11.31
N ARG A 631 33.78 9.35 -11.29
CA ARG A 631 32.77 9.54 -10.22
C ARG A 631 33.08 8.81 -8.91
N LEU A 632 34.11 7.96 -8.88
CA LEU A 632 34.65 7.39 -7.62
C LEU A 632 35.69 8.30 -6.96
N VAL A 633 36.19 9.33 -7.67
CA VAL A 633 37.25 10.24 -7.21
C VAL A 633 36.69 11.61 -6.81
N MET A 634 35.65 12.09 -7.50
CA MET A 634 34.74 13.12 -6.99
C MET A 634 33.83 12.52 -5.90
#